data_AF-A0A1C4S400-F1
#
_entry.id   AF-A0A1C4S400-F1
#
_cell.length_a   1.000
_cell.length_b   1.000
_cell.length_c   1.000
_cell.angle_alpha   90.00
_cell.angle_beta   90.00
_cell.angle_gamma   90.00
#
_symmetry.space_group_name_H-M   'P 1'
#
loop_
_entity.id
_entity.type
_entity.pdbx_description
1 polymer ?
#
loop_
_entity_poly.entity_id
_entity_poly.type
_entity_poly.pdbx_seq_one_letter_code
_entity_poly.pdbx_strand_id
1 'polypeptide(L)'
;MDPQQRLFLQTAWQTLEDAGHAGEAPGGRRWGVYVGCATGEYLDLLRADGQSETAHAFLGNSASVLAARIAYHLDLTGPTMAIDTACSSSLVAVHLACESIRNGECDAALAGGVALMLTPRMHILTSKTGMLSPTGRTAPFDASADGIVLGEGVGAVLLKRLDRALADGDRIHGVIRGSGINGDGRTNGITAPSAAGQAALLERVRTRAGIRPEDITYVEAHGTGTPLGDPIEVKALEQALGDGGRAGSHPCGLGSVKGNIGHTTTAAGVAGLLKLLLALRHRQLPPSVNYTTPNPEIDFGRSRLRPVTALSPWLPGPSGELVGAVSSFGFSGTNAHLLVAEPPRHDDTPPEAATMMIPLSARNRPALVRNMTELADRLAADRPALADVAATLGAGRPHHGVREAFVATGTDDLVHQLRAAIDGGPRRAGTGAEERAAQRYLAGESLDWTELYRETGGRRISLPGHRFDTGSYWAGRTSRPAPDPASRLTPEPPPQSISEPAPEPSPARDGAAGPDDWMATDHLVGGTPLLPGVAVFELALRAAGTTAPARIRQVRWLRAFELTGSRTPCLVVDGERFTLSDGPDGVVRASGTLAAAAPEIPERIDPAAIGARCPRRRSGPDLYAAFAGAGIEYGPSFRALDEVRHGADEALGVLNLPPARAAEVPGRPLHPVALDAALQAVAALSAETGPQVPFALRELEIHGPVPSTGYAHVVRDEDGFTVRLAHRDGRVAVRFTGLALRPSRPAAAPVPDGTGALVHLPEWHEAGPVEDRAGDGAPARVQVVHGAGTAELAEALVAAHRAAGDHAVAVTALDPGDAPGTVYFLACEPYRGRAVQDDPAP
;
A
#
# COMPACT_ATOMS: atom_id res chain seq x y z
N MET A 1 18.53 -7.64 6.22
CA MET A 1 17.98 -7.18 7.51
C MET A 1 16.92 -6.15 7.23
N ASP A 2 15.72 -6.36 7.75
CA ASP A 2 14.59 -5.45 7.65
C ASP A 2 15.01 -4.05 8.18
N PRO A 3 14.76 -2.96 7.43
CA PRO A 3 14.92 -1.59 7.89
C PRO A 3 14.29 -1.31 9.26
N GLN A 4 13.19 -1.96 9.61
CA GLN A 4 12.54 -1.81 10.92
C GLN A 4 13.47 -2.20 12.07
N GLN A 5 14.20 -3.32 11.95
CA GLN A 5 15.17 -3.75 12.96
C GLN A 5 16.32 -2.74 13.11
N ARG A 6 16.80 -2.20 11.99
CA ARG A 6 17.92 -1.24 11.99
C ARG A 6 17.53 0.09 12.61
N LEU A 7 16.41 0.66 12.16
CA LEU A 7 15.96 1.97 12.62
C LEU A 7 15.55 1.90 14.09
N PHE A 8 14.85 0.86 14.53
CA PHE A 8 14.51 0.74 15.94
C PHE A 8 15.75 0.53 16.82
N LEU A 9 16.77 -0.21 16.37
CA LEU A 9 18.05 -0.32 17.10
C LEU A 9 18.74 1.05 17.25
N GLN A 10 18.75 1.86 16.18
CA GLN A 10 19.29 3.22 16.24
C GLN A 10 18.48 4.11 17.18
N THR A 11 17.15 4.04 17.10
CA THR A 11 16.25 4.80 17.99
C THR A 11 16.42 4.36 19.45
N ALA A 12 16.52 3.07 19.74
CA ALA A 12 16.76 2.56 21.08
C ALA A 12 18.08 3.07 21.66
N TRP A 13 19.15 3.08 20.87
CA TRP A 13 20.42 3.67 21.26
C TRP A 13 20.29 5.17 21.56
N GLN A 14 19.64 5.92 20.68
CA GLN A 14 19.40 7.36 20.88
C GLN A 14 18.52 7.63 22.10
N THR A 15 17.56 6.76 22.42
CA THR A 15 16.75 6.85 23.64
C THR A 15 17.61 6.64 24.88
N LEU A 16 18.54 5.68 24.86
CA LEU A 16 19.49 5.48 25.96
C LEU A 16 20.43 6.69 26.11
N GLU A 17 20.86 7.28 25.01
CA GLU A 17 21.62 8.52 25.05
C GLU A 17 20.79 9.68 25.61
N ASP A 18 19.57 9.92 25.12
CA ASP A 18 18.71 10.99 25.67
C ASP A 18 18.49 10.83 27.19
N ALA A 19 18.33 9.59 27.66
CA ALA A 19 18.17 9.27 29.06
C ALA A 19 19.47 9.32 29.89
N GLY A 20 20.64 9.46 29.26
CA GLY A 20 21.95 9.45 29.92
C GLY A 20 22.36 8.07 30.46
N HIS A 21 21.98 7.01 29.75
CA HIS A 21 22.16 5.61 30.12
C HIS A 21 22.89 4.79 29.05
N ALA A 22 23.55 5.43 28.08
CA ALA A 22 24.30 4.75 27.01
C ALA A 22 25.76 4.39 27.39
N GLY A 23 26.22 4.80 28.58
CA GLY A 23 27.54 4.43 29.12
C GLY A 23 27.66 2.94 29.46
N GLU A 24 28.90 2.49 29.70
CA GLU A 24 29.19 1.10 30.05
C GLU A 24 28.48 0.66 31.35
N ALA A 25 27.96 -0.56 31.37
CA ALA A 25 27.35 -1.18 32.55
C ALA A 25 27.91 -2.59 32.73
N PRO A 26 29.01 -2.75 33.50
CA PRO A 26 29.63 -4.05 33.73
C PRO A 26 28.63 -5.02 34.40
N GLY A 27 28.38 -6.16 33.76
CA GLY A 27 27.48 -7.21 34.30
C GLY A 27 26.07 -7.26 33.68
N GLY A 28 25.82 -6.50 32.61
CA GLY A 28 24.53 -6.46 31.91
C GLY A 28 23.46 -5.71 32.71
N ARG A 29 22.32 -5.42 32.06
CA ARG A 29 21.17 -4.76 32.73
C ARG A 29 19.93 -5.64 32.66
N ARG A 30 19.23 -5.82 33.77
CA ARG A 30 17.91 -6.50 33.80
C ARG A 30 16.81 -5.59 33.27
N TRP A 31 17.01 -5.08 32.07
CA TRP A 31 16.07 -4.18 31.40
C TRP A 31 15.31 -4.94 30.33
N GLY A 32 14.01 -4.70 30.24
CA GLY A 32 13.17 -5.30 29.22
C GLY A 32 13.18 -4.52 27.89
N VAL A 33 12.74 -5.18 26.82
CA VAL A 33 12.58 -4.62 25.48
C VAL A 33 11.21 -5.00 24.93
N TYR A 34 10.34 -4.03 24.69
CA TYR A 34 8.97 -4.23 24.22
C TYR A 34 8.73 -3.41 22.96
N VAL A 35 8.54 -4.07 21.83
CA VAL A 35 8.43 -3.38 20.53
C VAL A 35 7.12 -3.71 19.84
N GLY A 36 6.30 -2.69 19.65
CA GLY A 36 5.15 -2.73 18.75
C GLY A 36 5.62 -2.79 17.29
N CYS A 37 5.48 -3.93 16.64
CA CYS A 37 5.90 -4.14 15.26
C CYS A 37 5.12 -5.28 14.61
N ALA A 38 5.00 -5.22 13.28
CA ALA A 38 4.51 -6.31 12.46
C ALA A 38 5.66 -6.89 11.62
N THR A 39 5.43 -8.05 11.02
CA THR A 39 6.38 -8.61 10.04
C THR A 39 6.50 -7.63 8.87
N GLY A 40 7.71 -7.16 8.61
CA GLY A 40 7.96 -6.17 7.56
C GLY A 40 7.93 -6.75 6.14
N GLU A 41 7.74 -5.86 5.17
CA GLU A 41 7.65 -6.19 3.74
C GLU A 41 9.03 -6.41 3.10
N TYR A 42 10.12 -6.26 3.85
CA TYR A 42 11.48 -6.38 3.32
C TYR A 42 11.83 -7.80 2.86
N LEU A 43 11.13 -8.82 3.38
CA LEU A 43 11.27 -10.19 2.89
C LEU A 43 10.77 -10.34 1.45
N ASP A 44 9.77 -9.57 1.03
CA ASP A 44 9.26 -9.59 -0.34
C ASP A 44 10.30 -9.02 -1.32
N LEU A 45 11.00 -7.94 -0.92
CA LEU A 45 12.12 -7.39 -1.70
C LEU A 45 13.26 -8.40 -1.83
N LEU A 46 13.59 -9.13 -0.75
CA LEU A 46 14.61 -10.18 -0.80
C LEU A 46 14.18 -11.38 -1.66
N ARG A 47 12.87 -11.70 -1.72
CA ARG A 47 12.34 -12.76 -2.60
C ARG A 47 12.52 -12.38 -4.06
N ALA A 48 12.16 -11.14 -4.43
CA ALA A 48 12.34 -10.64 -5.79
C ALA A 48 13.82 -10.70 -6.25
N ASP A 49 14.76 -10.53 -5.32
CA ASP A 49 16.20 -10.63 -5.57
C ASP A 49 16.77 -12.07 -5.48
N GLY A 50 15.94 -13.08 -5.20
CA GLY A 50 16.39 -14.47 -5.00
C GLY A 50 17.26 -14.68 -3.74
N GLN A 51 17.18 -13.78 -2.75
CA GLN A 51 17.98 -13.79 -1.52
C GLN A 51 17.19 -14.19 -0.27
N SER A 52 15.93 -14.58 -0.43
CA SER A 52 14.99 -14.87 0.67
C SER A 52 15.30 -16.17 1.43
N GLU A 53 15.96 -17.15 0.79
CA GLU A 53 16.23 -18.47 1.38
C GLU A 53 17.54 -18.55 2.20
N THR A 54 18.09 -17.41 2.61
CA THR A 54 19.31 -17.36 3.42
C THR A 54 18.99 -17.30 4.92
N ALA A 55 19.88 -17.85 5.76
CA ALA A 55 19.76 -17.72 7.22
C ALA A 55 19.73 -16.25 7.68
N HIS A 56 20.48 -15.38 6.99
CA HIS A 56 20.46 -13.94 7.25
C HIS A 56 19.15 -13.27 6.84
N ALA A 57 18.47 -13.73 5.80
CA ALA A 57 17.13 -13.27 5.44
C ALA A 57 16.11 -13.69 6.51
N PHE A 58 16.16 -14.94 7.00
CA PHE A 58 15.29 -15.40 8.09
C PHE A 58 15.47 -14.56 9.36
N LEU A 59 16.69 -14.49 9.91
CA LEU A 59 16.97 -13.72 11.13
C LEU A 59 16.77 -12.22 10.93
N GLY A 60 17.04 -11.73 9.72
CA GLY A 60 16.94 -10.33 9.36
C GLY A 60 15.52 -9.82 9.23
N ASN A 61 14.50 -10.69 9.09
CA ASN A 61 13.10 -10.28 8.87
C ASN A 61 12.12 -10.84 9.91
N SER A 62 12.58 -11.68 10.84
CA SER A 62 11.74 -12.15 11.94
C SER A 62 11.39 -11.02 12.91
N ALA A 63 10.10 -10.86 13.23
CA ALA A 63 9.62 -9.88 14.19
C ALA A 63 10.18 -10.13 15.60
N SER A 64 10.28 -11.38 16.05
CA SER A 64 10.87 -11.69 17.37
C SER A 64 12.34 -11.29 17.45
N VAL A 65 13.08 -11.44 16.35
CA VAL A 65 14.48 -11.04 16.26
C VAL A 65 14.63 -9.53 16.29
N LEU A 66 13.61 -8.74 15.91
CA LEU A 66 13.64 -7.29 16.05
C LEU A 66 13.90 -6.88 17.51
N ALA A 67 13.06 -7.36 18.43
CA ALA A 67 13.20 -7.11 19.86
C ALA A 67 14.49 -7.75 20.42
N ALA A 68 14.74 -9.02 20.07
CA ALA A 68 15.90 -9.76 20.57
C ALA A 68 17.25 -9.18 20.14
N ARG A 69 17.34 -8.58 18.95
CA ARG A 69 18.57 -7.97 18.45
C ARG A 69 18.96 -6.73 19.26
N ILE A 70 17.98 -5.98 19.75
CA ILE A 70 18.21 -4.82 20.62
C ILE A 70 18.72 -5.31 21.98
N ALA A 71 18.04 -6.27 22.60
CA ALA A 71 18.48 -6.86 23.86
C ALA A 71 19.89 -7.44 23.74
N TYR A 72 20.17 -8.17 22.66
CA TYR A 72 21.49 -8.74 22.35
C TYR A 72 22.59 -7.68 22.21
N HIS A 73 22.36 -6.63 21.41
CA HIS A 73 23.39 -5.62 21.17
C HIS A 73 23.64 -4.70 22.37
N LEU A 74 22.65 -4.53 23.23
CA LEU A 74 22.72 -3.66 24.41
C LEU A 74 22.97 -4.43 25.71
N ASP A 75 23.19 -5.75 25.63
CA ASP A 75 23.40 -6.66 26.76
C ASP A 75 22.31 -6.54 27.84
N LEU A 76 21.05 -6.58 27.39
CA LEU A 76 19.87 -6.49 28.25
C LEU A 76 19.28 -7.88 28.48
N THR A 77 18.96 -8.19 29.74
CA THR A 77 18.57 -9.53 30.21
C THR A 77 17.13 -9.61 30.72
N GLY A 78 16.36 -8.51 30.64
CA GLY A 78 14.94 -8.51 31.00
C GLY A 78 14.03 -9.11 29.91
N PRO A 79 12.69 -9.10 30.13
CA PRO A 79 11.75 -9.65 29.16
C PRO A 79 11.85 -8.96 27.80
N THR A 80 11.81 -9.74 26.73
CA THR A 80 12.02 -9.23 25.36
C THR A 80 10.88 -9.69 24.47
N MET A 81 10.09 -8.76 23.95
CA MET A 81 8.85 -9.04 23.24
C MET A 81 8.67 -8.17 21.99
N ALA A 82 8.32 -8.83 20.89
CA ALA A 82 7.73 -8.21 19.71
C ALA A 82 6.21 -8.37 19.78
N ILE A 83 5.47 -7.27 19.62
CA ILE A 83 4.02 -7.20 19.89
C ILE A 83 3.31 -6.70 18.64
N ASP A 84 2.30 -7.45 18.20
CA ASP A 84 1.40 -7.04 17.12
C ASP A 84 -0.05 -7.11 17.61
N THR A 85 -0.59 -5.95 17.95
CA THR A 85 -2.01 -5.73 18.21
C THR A 85 -2.56 -4.69 17.22
N ALA A 86 -2.05 -4.69 15.99
CA ALA A 86 -2.31 -3.68 14.97
C ALA A 86 -1.94 -2.26 15.46
N CYS A 87 -2.85 -1.29 15.32
CA CYS A 87 -2.59 0.12 15.59
C CYS A 87 -2.30 0.45 17.07
N SER A 88 -2.67 -0.44 18.00
CA SER A 88 -2.40 -0.28 19.44
C SER A 88 -1.04 -0.83 19.87
N SER A 89 -0.30 -1.52 18.99
CA SER A 89 0.89 -2.31 19.32
C SER A 89 1.90 -1.59 20.22
N SER A 90 2.37 -0.40 19.83
CA SER A 90 3.36 0.33 20.63
C SER A 90 2.83 0.80 21.99
N LEU A 91 1.52 1.06 22.12
CA LEU A 91 0.94 1.48 23.40
C LEU A 91 0.72 0.27 24.33
N VAL A 92 0.38 -0.89 23.74
CA VAL A 92 0.40 -2.18 24.45
C VAL A 92 1.82 -2.51 24.91
N ALA A 93 2.84 -2.27 24.09
CA ALA A 93 4.24 -2.44 24.47
C ALA A 93 4.63 -1.59 25.69
N VAL A 94 4.22 -0.31 25.72
CA VAL A 94 4.40 0.56 26.89
C VAL A 94 3.66 0.02 28.12
N HIS A 95 2.41 -0.44 27.95
CA HIS A 95 1.65 -1.02 29.06
C HIS A 95 2.31 -2.27 29.65
N LEU A 96 2.75 -3.21 28.82
CA LEU A 96 3.42 -4.43 29.26
C LEU A 96 4.74 -4.12 29.95
N ALA A 97 5.52 -3.17 29.44
CA ALA A 97 6.73 -2.67 30.10
C ALA A 97 6.42 -2.09 31.49
N CYS A 98 5.35 -1.31 31.64
CA CYS A 98 4.91 -0.80 32.94
C CYS A 98 4.55 -1.92 33.92
N GLU A 99 3.81 -2.94 33.49
CA GLU A 99 3.44 -4.05 34.37
C GLU A 99 4.64 -4.92 34.74
N SER A 100 5.56 -5.22 33.82
CA SER A 100 6.80 -5.96 34.13
C SER A 100 7.70 -5.21 35.12
N ILE A 101 7.81 -3.88 35.01
CA ILE A 101 8.52 -3.05 36.00
C ILE A 101 7.83 -3.09 37.36
N ARG A 102 6.49 -3.03 37.41
CA ARG A 102 5.72 -3.10 38.66
C ARG A 102 5.81 -4.47 39.33
N ASN A 103 5.86 -5.54 38.54
CA ASN A 103 5.97 -6.92 38.99
C ASN A 103 7.42 -7.31 39.37
N GLY A 104 8.40 -6.45 39.07
CA GLY A 104 9.82 -6.73 39.35
C GLY A 104 10.48 -7.70 38.37
N GLU A 105 9.89 -7.91 37.19
CA GLU A 105 10.48 -8.71 36.11
C GLU A 105 11.66 -8.01 35.45
N CYS A 106 11.70 -6.68 35.50
CA CYS A 106 12.81 -5.84 35.05
C CYS A 106 12.91 -4.54 35.85
N ASP A 107 14.12 -3.98 35.93
CA ASP A 107 14.40 -2.74 36.67
C ASP A 107 14.03 -1.47 35.86
N ALA A 108 14.11 -1.57 34.53
CA ALA A 108 13.69 -0.56 33.56
C ALA A 108 13.33 -1.26 32.23
N ALA A 109 12.75 -0.55 31.27
CA ALA A 109 12.40 -1.13 29.98
C ALA A 109 12.45 -0.11 28.83
N LEU A 110 13.00 -0.54 27.69
CA LEU A 110 12.80 0.15 26.41
C LEU A 110 11.46 -0.30 25.84
N ALA A 111 10.57 0.67 25.58
CA ALA A 111 9.25 0.39 25.00
C ALA A 111 8.96 1.34 23.83
N GLY A 112 8.32 0.85 22.78
CA GLY A 112 8.05 1.68 21.62
C GLY A 112 7.39 0.94 20.47
N GLY A 113 7.54 1.48 19.26
CA GLY A 113 7.14 0.77 18.04
C GLY A 113 7.79 1.32 16.78
N VAL A 114 7.63 0.55 15.71
CA VAL A 114 8.14 0.84 14.37
C VAL A 114 7.10 0.44 13.33
N ALA A 115 6.95 1.28 12.31
CA ALA A 115 6.15 1.04 11.13
C ALA A 115 6.83 1.65 9.90
N LEU A 116 7.06 0.85 8.87
CA LEU A 116 7.60 1.28 7.58
C LEU A 116 6.81 0.65 6.44
N MET A 117 6.65 1.38 5.34
CA MET A 117 5.92 1.06 4.12
C MET A 117 6.94 0.90 2.99
N LEU A 118 7.53 -0.29 2.89
CA LEU A 118 8.65 -0.54 1.97
C LEU A 118 8.20 -0.87 0.55
N THR A 119 6.93 -1.25 0.41
CA THR A 119 6.24 -1.63 -0.84
C THR A 119 4.83 -1.02 -0.83
N PRO A 120 4.10 -1.00 -1.96
CA PRO A 120 2.72 -0.52 -1.98
C PRO A 120 1.71 -1.48 -1.31
N ARG A 121 2.15 -2.66 -0.82
CA ARG A 121 1.25 -3.72 -0.34
C ARG A 121 0.30 -3.24 0.76
N MET A 122 0.81 -2.59 1.81
CA MET A 122 -0.05 -2.06 2.87
C MET A 122 -1.06 -1.02 2.37
N HIS A 123 -0.71 -0.18 1.40
CA HIS A 123 -1.64 0.79 0.79
C HIS A 123 -2.77 0.06 0.03
N ILE A 124 -2.43 -0.96 -0.76
CA ILE A 124 -3.41 -1.75 -1.50
C ILE A 124 -4.37 -2.46 -0.55
N LEU A 125 -3.85 -3.13 0.48
CA LEU A 125 -4.67 -3.91 1.41
C LEU A 125 -5.61 -3.00 2.21
N THR A 126 -5.10 -1.88 2.73
CA THR A 126 -5.92 -0.93 3.51
C THR A 126 -6.92 -0.16 2.66
N SER A 127 -6.62 0.07 1.37
CA SER A 127 -7.58 0.60 0.40
C SER A 127 -8.72 -0.39 0.15
N LYS A 128 -8.41 -1.67 -0.06
CA LYS A 128 -9.41 -2.73 -0.27
C LYS A 128 -10.31 -2.96 0.96
N THR A 129 -9.83 -2.64 2.16
CA THR A 129 -10.64 -2.69 3.38
C THR A 129 -11.39 -1.37 3.67
N GLY A 130 -11.30 -0.38 2.79
CA GLY A 130 -11.99 0.91 2.93
C GLY A 130 -11.47 1.78 4.08
N MET A 131 -10.21 1.58 4.51
CA MET A 131 -9.64 2.36 5.63
C MET A 131 -9.02 3.68 5.18
N LEU A 132 -8.54 3.76 3.94
CA LEU A 132 -7.81 4.93 3.45
C LEU A 132 -8.72 6.08 3.07
N SER A 133 -8.28 7.29 3.40
CA SER A 133 -8.87 8.54 2.91
C SER A 133 -8.66 8.66 1.39
N PRO A 134 -9.72 8.73 0.57
CA PRO A 134 -9.58 8.98 -0.87
C PRO A 134 -9.07 10.39 -1.19
N THR A 135 -9.22 11.33 -0.25
CA THR A 135 -8.70 12.70 -0.38
C THR A 135 -7.24 12.85 0.05
N GLY A 136 -6.63 11.77 0.55
CA GLY A 136 -5.22 11.74 0.94
C GLY A 136 -4.92 12.57 2.18
N ARG A 137 -5.88 12.74 3.09
CA ARG A 137 -5.70 13.48 4.35
C ARG A 137 -6.37 12.76 5.52
N THR A 138 -5.65 12.59 6.62
CA THR A 138 -6.27 12.22 7.89
C THR A 138 -6.84 13.49 8.53
N ALA A 139 -8.17 13.57 8.70
CA ALA A 139 -8.87 14.72 9.27
C ALA A 139 -9.63 14.36 10.57
N PRO A 140 -8.92 14.15 11.71
CA PRO A 140 -9.55 13.69 12.94
C PRO A 140 -10.63 14.65 13.43
N PHE A 141 -11.81 14.10 13.72
CA PHE A 141 -12.99 14.79 14.28
C PHE A 141 -13.59 15.90 13.39
N ASP A 142 -13.11 16.07 12.17
CA ASP A 142 -13.62 17.04 11.21
C ASP A 142 -14.78 16.45 10.38
N ALA A 143 -15.63 17.31 9.82
CA ALA A 143 -16.70 16.91 8.91
C ALA A 143 -16.19 16.24 7.62
N SER A 144 -14.93 16.49 7.24
CA SER A 144 -14.25 15.87 6.11
C SER A 144 -13.57 14.53 6.42
N ALA A 145 -13.73 14.00 7.64
CA ALA A 145 -13.22 12.70 8.05
C ALA A 145 -13.70 11.58 7.10
N ASP A 146 -12.82 11.06 6.25
CA ASP A 146 -13.10 10.05 5.23
C ASP A 146 -12.13 8.86 5.26
N GLY A 147 -11.23 8.79 6.24
CA GLY A 147 -10.27 7.70 6.43
C GLY A 147 -8.89 8.15 6.92
N ILE A 148 -7.94 7.20 6.93
CA ILE A 148 -6.54 7.45 7.29
C ILE A 148 -5.67 7.68 6.06
N VAL A 149 -4.57 8.42 6.24
CA VAL A 149 -3.36 8.30 5.41
C VAL A 149 -2.35 7.46 6.17
N LEU A 150 -1.68 6.51 5.52
CA LEU A 150 -0.61 5.75 6.17
C LEU A 150 0.61 6.64 6.42
N GLY A 151 1.20 6.51 7.61
CA GLY A 151 2.45 7.15 7.98
C GLY A 151 3.52 6.11 8.28
N GLU A 152 4.78 6.54 8.21
CA GLU A 152 5.92 5.77 8.70
C GLU A 152 6.46 6.41 9.98
N GLY A 153 6.99 5.61 10.90
CA GLY A 153 7.54 6.14 12.13
C GLY A 153 8.23 5.11 12.99
N VAL A 154 9.23 5.58 13.75
CA VAL A 154 9.93 4.81 14.78
C VAL A 154 10.00 5.66 16.03
N GLY A 155 9.63 5.09 17.17
CA GLY A 155 9.69 5.79 18.44
C GLY A 155 9.94 4.82 19.59
N ALA A 156 10.73 5.27 20.57
CA ALA A 156 11.01 4.52 21.79
C ALA A 156 11.11 5.45 23.00
N VAL A 157 10.73 4.92 24.16
CA VAL A 157 10.85 5.55 25.47
C VAL A 157 11.56 4.60 26.42
N LEU A 158 12.36 5.14 27.35
CA LEU A 158 12.90 4.39 28.46
C LEU A 158 12.00 4.59 29.69
N LEU A 159 11.50 3.48 30.24
CA LEU A 159 10.59 3.46 31.37
C LEU A 159 11.29 2.92 32.60
N LYS A 160 10.99 3.51 33.76
CA LYS A 160 11.56 3.13 35.05
C LYS A 160 10.58 3.49 36.16
N ARG A 161 10.68 2.86 37.32
CA ARG A 161 9.90 3.28 38.49
C ARG A 161 10.31 4.69 38.90
N LEU A 162 9.32 5.52 39.25
CA LEU A 162 9.54 6.93 39.57
C LEU A 162 10.53 7.11 40.73
N ASP A 163 10.39 6.34 41.81
CA ASP A 163 11.30 6.37 42.96
C ASP A 163 12.75 6.07 42.58
N ARG A 164 12.96 5.11 41.67
CA ARG A 164 14.29 4.78 41.14
C ARG A 164 14.81 5.81 40.15
N ALA A 165 13.95 6.38 39.32
CA ALA A 165 14.33 7.45 38.40
C ALA A 165 14.81 8.69 39.17
N LEU A 166 14.10 9.05 40.24
CA LEU A 166 14.47 10.14 41.15
C LEU A 166 15.79 9.84 41.88
N ALA A 167 15.93 8.63 42.45
CA ALA A 167 17.15 8.23 43.15
C ALA A 167 18.39 8.25 42.25
N ASP A 168 18.22 7.92 40.98
CA ASP A 168 19.33 7.87 40.02
C ASP A 168 19.59 9.22 39.33
N GLY A 169 18.80 10.26 39.63
CA GLY A 169 18.96 11.60 39.03
C GLY A 169 18.58 11.67 37.55
N ASP A 170 17.63 10.82 37.12
CA ASP A 170 17.18 10.75 35.75
C ASP A 170 16.32 11.97 35.36
N ARG A 171 16.42 12.39 34.09
CA ARG A 171 15.46 13.34 33.53
C ARG A 171 14.10 12.66 33.37
N ILE A 172 13.09 13.16 34.06
CA ILE A 172 11.71 12.68 33.94
C ILE A 172 10.99 13.57 32.92
N HIS A 173 10.56 12.99 31.79
CA HIS A 173 9.75 13.70 30.79
C HIS A 173 8.26 13.73 31.14
N GLY A 174 7.79 12.75 31.93
CA GLY A 174 6.42 12.62 32.41
C GLY A 174 6.24 11.35 33.24
N VAL A 175 5.13 11.24 33.96
CA VAL A 175 4.84 10.10 34.86
C VAL A 175 3.61 9.35 34.38
N ILE A 176 3.76 8.07 34.02
CA ILE A 176 2.62 7.20 33.68
C ILE A 176 1.92 6.79 34.99
N ARG A 177 0.82 7.48 35.32
CA ARG A 177 0.03 7.25 36.54
C ARG A 177 -0.91 6.06 36.39
N GLY A 178 -1.36 5.79 35.17
CA GLY A 178 -2.26 4.67 34.85
C GLY A 178 -2.04 4.16 33.45
N SER A 179 -2.25 2.86 33.26
CA SER A 179 -2.19 2.20 31.96
C SER A 179 -3.14 1.02 31.93
N GLY A 180 -3.73 0.68 30.79
CA GLY A 180 -4.49 -0.55 30.64
C GLY A 180 -4.80 -0.91 29.20
N ILE A 181 -5.21 -2.16 29.02
CA ILE A 181 -5.66 -2.74 27.75
C ILE A 181 -6.99 -3.49 27.92
N ASN A 182 -7.77 -3.62 26.85
CA ASN A 182 -8.86 -4.60 26.71
C ASN A 182 -9.14 -4.93 25.24
N GLY A 183 -10.19 -5.73 25.00
CA GLY A 183 -10.73 -6.00 23.68
C GLY A 183 -12.16 -5.48 23.54
N ASP A 184 -12.54 -5.15 22.30
CA ASP A 184 -13.89 -4.71 21.93
C ASP A 184 -14.94 -5.84 21.99
N GLY A 185 -14.50 -7.09 21.94
CA GLY A 185 -15.39 -8.25 21.92
C GLY A 185 -16.11 -8.40 20.58
N ARG A 186 -17.39 -8.80 20.61
CA ARG A 186 -18.20 -9.00 19.39
C ARG A 186 -18.89 -7.69 18.98
N THR A 187 -18.46 -7.14 17.85
CA THR A 187 -19.01 -5.93 17.22
C THR A 187 -19.60 -6.25 15.83
N ASN A 188 -20.06 -5.26 15.06
CA ASN A 188 -20.67 -5.43 13.74
C ASN A 188 -19.67 -5.74 12.61
N GLY A 189 -18.59 -6.44 12.93
CA GLY A 189 -17.46 -6.75 12.04
C GLY A 189 -16.15 -6.67 12.81
N ILE A 190 -15.15 -7.46 12.42
CA ILE A 190 -13.88 -7.55 13.17
C ILE A 190 -13.17 -6.20 13.33
N THR A 191 -13.39 -5.28 12.39
CA THR A 191 -12.81 -3.93 12.36
C THR A 191 -13.68 -2.84 12.99
N ALA A 192 -14.91 -3.16 13.39
CA ALA A 192 -15.83 -2.18 13.96
C ALA A 192 -15.49 -1.92 15.45
N PRO A 193 -15.23 -0.68 15.86
CA PRO A 193 -14.85 -0.38 17.24
C PRO A 193 -16.04 -0.44 18.21
N SER A 194 -15.76 -0.55 19.52
CA SER A 194 -16.78 -0.57 20.57
C SER A 194 -16.69 0.64 21.52
N ALA A 195 -17.67 1.56 21.44
CA ALA A 195 -17.76 2.68 22.37
C ALA A 195 -17.80 2.21 23.84
N ALA A 196 -18.55 1.14 24.13
CA ALA A 196 -18.65 0.58 25.47
C ALA A 196 -17.32 -0.06 25.93
N GLY A 197 -16.63 -0.76 25.03
CA GLY A 197 -15.31 -1.35 25.30
C GLY A 197 -14.27 -0.28 25.62
N GLN A 198 -14.23 0.79 24.84
CA GLN A 198 -13.33 1.93 25.04
C GLN A 198 -13.67 2.68 26.34
N ALA A 199 -14.95 3.01 26.59
CA ALA A 199 -15.36 3.70 27.82
C ALA A 199 -14.98 2.90 29.08
N ALA A 200 -15.26 1.59 29.08
CA ALA A 200 -14.92 0.71 30.19
C ALA A 200 -13.40 0.61 30.43
N LEU A 201 -12.57 0.71 29.38
CA LEU A 201 -11.12 0.80 29.53
C LEU A 201 -10.71 2.12 30.19
N LEU A 202 -11.17 3.24 29.64
CA LEU A 202 -10.85 4.59 30.11
C LEU A 202 -11.23 4.76 31.59
N GLU A 203 -12.46 4.38 31.96
CA GLU A 203 -12.95 4.41 33.34
C GLU A 203 -12.12 3.54 34.28
N ARG A 204 -11.79 2.31 33.87
CA ARG A 204 -10.98 1.38 34.67
C ARG A 204 -9.58 1.93 34.93
N VAL A 205 -8.93 2.45 33.89
CA VAL A 205 -7.56 3.02 34.00
C VAL A 205 -7.57 4.25 34.91
N ARG A 206 -8.53 5.16 34.70
CA ARG A 206 -8.70 6.36 35.54
C ARG A 206 -8.96 6.01 37.00
N THR A 207 -9.88 5.08 37.25
CA THR A 207 -10.24 4.65 38.61
C THR A 207 -9.06 3.98 39.30
N ARG A 208 -8.33 3.08 38.62
CA ARG A 208 -7.11 2.44 39.17
C ARG A 208 -6.01 3.46 39.46
N ALA A 209 -5.91 4.54 38.69
CA ALA A 209 -4.94 5.61 38.89
C ALA A 209 -5.36 6.64 39.97
N GLY A 210 -6.60 6.59 40.46
CA GLY A 210 -7.14 7.56 41.41
C GLY A 210 -7.26 8.98 40.85
N ILE A 211 -7.38 9.14 39.53
CA ILE A 211 -7.44 10.44 38.85
C ILE A 211 -8.92 10.82 38.65
N ARG A 212 -9.30 12.08 38.91
CA ARG A 212 -10.68 12.52 38.65
C ARG A 212 -10.87 12.91 37.18
N PRO A 213 -12.09 12.78 36.62
CA PRO A 213 -12.35 13.16 35.24
C PRO A 213 -11.95 14.61 34.90
N GLU A 214 -12.14 15.53 35.84
CA GLU A 214 -11.82 16.95 35.70
C GLU A 214 -10.32 17.27 35.72
N ASP A 215 -9.50 16.34 36.22
CA ASP A 215 -8.04 16.50 36.25
C ASP A 215 -7.41 16.17 34.89
N ILE A 216 -8.08 15.38 34.04
CA ILE A 216 -7.65 15.08 32.68
C ILE A 216 -8.04 16.25 31.77
N THR A 217 -7.07 17.10 31.42
CA THR A 217 -7.31 18.32 30.64
C THR A 217 -6.80 18.23 29.19
N TYR A 218 -6.20 17.11 28.80
CA TYR A 218 -5.85 16.83 27.40
C TYR A 218 -5.99 15.34 27.06
N VAL A 219 -6.48 15.04 25.85
CA VAL A 219 -6.53 13.70 25.29
C VAL A 219 -5.88 13.72 23.91
N GLU A 220 -4.78 12.99 23.80
CA GLU A 220 -4.22 12.53 22.54
C GLU A 220 -4.94 11.24 22.14
N ALA A 221 -5.94 11.40 21.28
CA ALA A 221 -6.87 10.36 20.90
C ALA A 221 -6.28 9.41 19.85
N HIS A 222 -6.98 8.29 19.62
CA HIS A 222 -6.73 7.46 18.47
C HIS A 222 -7.06 8.24 17.18
N GLY A 223 -8.17 8.98 17.12
CA GLY A 223 -8.51 10.03 16.15
C GLY A 223 -7.99 9.73 14.75
N THR A 224 -8.68 8.84 14.06
CA THR A 224 -8.25 8.31 12.75
C THR A 224 -8.84 9.07 11.58
N GLY A 225 -9.72 10.05 11.83
CA GLY A 225 -10.43 10.72 10.74
C GLY A 225 -11.36 9.76 10.01
N THR A 226 -11.84 8.70 10.67
CA THR A 226 -12.82 7.78 10.08
C THR A 226 -14.24 8.23 10.43
N PRO A 227 -15.19 8.19 9.47
CA PRO A 227 -16.56 8.64 9.71
C PRO A 227 -17.25 7.96 10.90
N LEU A 228 -16.95 6.68 11.12
CA LEU A 228 -17.54 5.86 12.19
C LEU A 228 -16.70 5.86 13.48
N GLY A 229 -15.38 5.77 13.37
CA GLY A 229 -14.50 5.56 14.51
C GLY A 229 -14.38 6.80 15.40
N ASP A 230 -14.29 7.99 14.80
CA ASP A 230 -14.11 9.23 15.55
C ASP A 230 -15.33 9.57 16.43
N PRO A 231 -16.60 9.47 15.97
CA PRO A 231 -17.75 9.61 16.85
C PRO A 231 -17.84 8.56 17.97
N ILE A 232 -17.44 7.31 17.68
CA ILE A 232 -17.41 6.23 18.68
C ILE A 232 -16.40 6.54 19.79
N GLU A 233 -15.21 7.01 19.42
CA GLU A 233 -14.17 7.39 20.38
C GLU A 233 -14.58 8.58 21.23
N VAL A 234 -15.15 9.64 20.62
CA VAL A 234 -15.60 10.82 21.38
C VAL A 234 -16.71 10.43 22.36
N LYS A 235 -17.67 9.60 21.93
CA LYS A 235 -18.72 9.08 22.83
C LYS A 235 -18.14 8.30 24.01
N ALA A 236 -17.12 7.47 23.77
CA ALA A 236 -16.44 6.73 24.84
C ALA A 236 -15.71 7.66 25.82
N LEU A 237 -15.05 8.71 25.31
CA LEU A 237 -14.39 9.73 26.11
C LEU A 237 -15.39 10.54 26.95
N GLU A 238 -16.54 10.92 26.38
CA GLU A 238 -17.61 11.63 27.10
C GLU A 238 -18.18 10.81 28.24
N GLN A 239 -18.38 9.51 28.04
CA GLN A 239 -18.82 8.60 29.09
C GLN A 239 -17.79 8.55 30.24
N ALA A 240 -16.50 8.42 29.91
CA ALA A 240 -15.44 8.30 30.92
C ALA A 240 -15.07 9.63 31.61
N LEU A 241 -15.23 10.77 30.93
CA LEU A 241 -14.83 12.10 31.41
C LEU A 241 -15.99 12.95 31.96
N GLY A 242 -17.23 12.54 31.70
CA GLY A 242 -18.44 13.29 32.08
C GLY A 242 -18.80 14.42 31.11
N ASP A 243 -20.00 14.98 31.30
CA ASP A 243 -20.59 16.01 30.42
C ASP A 243 -20.09 17.43 30.72
N GLY A 244 -20.11 18.28 29.69
CA GLY A 244 -19.70 19.69 29.80
C GLY A 244 -20.76 20.62 30.37
N GLY A 245 -22.01 20.15 30.51
CA GLY A 245 -23.15 20.93 30.99
C GLY A 245 -23.22 21.13 32.50
N ARG A 246 -22.33 20.48 33.29
CA ARG A 246 -22.27 20.64 34.75
C ARG A 246 -21.50 21.91 35.13
N ALA A 247 -22.06 22.69 36.05
CA ALA A 247 -21.36 23.83 36.64
C ALA A 247 -20.03 23.37 37.27
N GLY A 248 -18.91 23.98 36.87
CA GLY A 248 -17.55 23.59 37.29
C GLY A 248 -16.83 22.59 36.36
N SER A 249 -17.41 22.25 35.20
CA SER A 249 -16.75 21.43 34.20
C SER A 249 -15.53 22.14 33.57
N HIS A 250 -14.34 21.55 33.70
CA HIS A 250 -13.12 22.03 33.05
C HIS A 250 -13.02 21.56 31.59
N PRO A 251 -12.70 22.43 30.63
CA PRO A 251 -12.51 22.00 29.24
C PRO A 251 -11.32 21.04 29.13
N CYS A 252 -11.45 20.05 28.26
CA CYS A 252 -10.40 19.08 27.97
C CYS A 252 -10.00 19.20 26.50
N GLY A 253 -8.74 19.53 26.23
CA GLY A 253 -8.23 19.59 24.86
C GLY A 253 -8.28 18.22 24.20
N LEU A 254 -8.65 18.17 22.92
CA LEU A 254 -8.70 16.94 22.12
C LEU A 254 -7.80 17.11 20.90
N GLY A 255 -7.00 16.10 20.58
CA GLY A 255 -6.24 16.08 19.34
C GLY A 255 -5.75 14.69 18.94
N SER A 256 -5.13 14.62 17.76
CA SER A 256 -4.48 13.41 17.25
C SER A 256 -3.29 13.81 16.37
N VAL A 257 -2.14 13.20 16.59
CA VAL A 257 -0.90 13.40 15.82
C VAL A 257 -1.03 12.90 14.38
N LYS A 258 -2.03 12.07 14.10
CA LYS A 258 -2.20 11.40 12.80
C LYS A 258 -2.55 12.36 11.67
N GLY A 259 -3.11 13.54 12.00
CA GLY A 259 -3.27 14.62 11.02
C GLY A 259 -1.93 15.17 10.54
N ASN A 260 -0.89 15.15 11.38
CA ASN A 260 0.43 15.72 11.09
C ASN A 260 1.35 14.75 10.34
N ILE A 261 1.37 13.48 10.76
CA ILE A 261 2.36 12.49 10.30
C ILE A 261 1.73 11.26 9.65
N GLY A 262 0.41 11.27 9.43
CA GLY A 262 -0.33 10.08 9.03
C GLY A 262 -0.50 9.07 10.18
N HIS A 263 -1.18 7.98 9.89
CA HIS A 263 -1.36 6.87 10.80
C HIS A 263 -0.17 5.92 10.72
N THR A 264 0.74 6.02 11.69
CA THR A 264 1.97 5.21 11.78
C THR A 264 1.74 3.78 12.29
N THR A 265 0.55 3.22 12.03
CA THR A 265 0.16 1.82 12.31
C THR A 265 0.66 1.30 13.68
N THR A 266 1.58 0.34 13.72
CA THR A 266 2.15 -0.28 14.93
C THR A 266 2.91 0.70 15.83
N ALA A 267 3.37 1.84 15.30
CA ALA A 267 4.03 2.93 16.03
C ALA A 267 3.07 4.09 16.42
N ALA A 268 1.77 4.00 16.12
CA ALA A 268 0.83 5.09 16.33
C ALA A 268 0.69 5.50 17.80
N GLY A 269 0.73 4.53 18.71
CA GLY A 269 0.61 4.78 20.14
C GLY A 269 1.80 5.54 20.73
N VAL A 270 3.03 5.16 20.37
CA VAL A 270 4.24 5.85 20.84
C VAL A 270 4.36 7.24 20.22
N ALA A 271 3.90 7.44 18.98
CA ALA A 271 3.84 8.77 18.39
C ALA A 271 2.92 9.72 19.19
N GLY A 272 1.73 9.25 19.58
CA GLY A 272 0.83 10.00 20.46
C GLY A 272 1.44 10.29 21.83
N LEU A 273 2.09 9.29 22.45
CA LEU A 273 2.80 9.46 23.72
C LEU A 273 3.91 10.52 23.62
N LEU A 274 4.72 10.49 22.57
CA LEU A 274 5.79 11.48 22.35
C LEU A 274 5.22 12.89 22.17
N LYS A 275 4.13 13.06 21.41
CA LYS A 275 3.44 14.35 21.30
C LYS A 275 2.96 14.86 22.66
N LEU A 276 2.38 13.99 23.48
CA LEU A 276 1.91 14.36 24.81
C LEU A 276 3.07 14.72 25.77
N LEU A 277 4.19 13.99 25.73
CA LEU A 277 5.39 14.33 26.50
C LEU A 277 5.99 15.68 26.08
N LEU A 278 5.98 15.98 24.77
CA LEU A 278 6.37 17.30 24.26
C LEU A 278 5.41 18.39 24.74
N ALA A 279 4.09 18.13 24.74
CA ALA A 279 3.10 19.06 25.26
C ALA A 279 3.32 19.35 26.76
N LEU A 280 3.66 18.33 27.57
CA LEU A 280 4.03 18.50 28.98
C LEU A 280 5.30 19.35 29.13
N ARG A 281 6.36 19.01 28.37
CA ARG A 281 7.63 19.73 28.39
C ARG A 281 7.47 21.22 28.08
N HIS A 282 6.65 21.53 27.08
CA HIS A 282 6.40 22.91 26.66
C HIS A 282 5.25 23.58 27.42
N ARG A 283 4.52 22.84 28.25
CA ARG A 283 3.29 23.27 28.93
C ARG A 283 2.29 23.92 27.96
N GLN A 284 2.19 23.36 26.76
CA GLN A 284 1.40 23.91 25.65
C GLN A 284 0.70 22.78 24.89
N LEU A 285 -0.52 23.04 24.43
CA LEU A 285 -1.27 22.14 23.58
C LEU A 285 -1.07 22.53 22.11
N PRO A 286 -0.45 21.65 21.28
CA PRO A 286 -0.29 21.92 19.85
C PRO A 286 -1.63 21.80 19.11
N PRO A 287 -1.85 22.58 18.04
CA PRO A 287 -3.07 22.49 17.25
C PRO A 287 -3.17 21.15 16.52
N SER A 288 -4.39 20.65 16.41
CA SER A 288 -4.75 19.55 15.52
C SER A 288 -4.91 20.10 14.10
N VAL A 289 -4.08 19.61 13.18
CA VAL A 289 -4.17 19.98 11.76
C VAL A 289 -5.33 19.24 11.08
N ASN A 290 -5.75 19.75 9.91
CA ASN A 290 -6.88 19.21 9.14
C ASN A 290 -8.23 19.25 9.87
N TYR A 291 -8.39 20.17 10.83
CA TYR A 291 -9.65 20.43 11.53
C TYR A 291 -10.10 21.88 11.25
N THR A 292 -11.30 22.02 10.70
CA THR A 292 -11.95 23.29 10.35
C THR A 292 -13.41 23.29 10.80
N THR A 293 -14.16 22.23 10.49
CA THR A 293 -15.60 22.11 10.77
C THR A 293 -15.82 20.84 11.59
N PRO A 294 -16.49 20.89 12.75
CA PRO A 294 -16.74 19.69 13.55
C PRO A 294 -17.53 18.66 12.77
N ASN A 295 -17.21 17.38 12.95
CA ASN A 295 -18.01 16.28 12.43
C ASN A 295 -19.45 16.39 12.99
N PRO A 296 -20.49 16.38 12.13
CA PRO A 296 -21.89 16.57 12.56
C PRO A 296 -22.41 15.46 13.48
N GLU A 297 -21.78 14.29 13.49
CA GLU A 297 -22.10 13.18 14.41
C GLU A 297 -21.52 13.38 15.82
N ILE A 298 -20.80 14.49 16.05
CA ILE A 298 -20.13 14.80 17.32
C ILE A 298 -20.66 16.13 17.89
N ASP A 299 -21.38 16.07 19.01
CA ASP A 299 -21.88 17.26 19.71
C ASP A 299 -20.86 17.82 20.72
N PHE A 300 -19.86 18.54 20.20
CA PHE A 300 -18.90 19.24 21.05
C PHE A 300 -19.54 20.34 21.92
N GLY A 301 -20.75 20.83 21.59
CA GLY A 301 -21.43 21.88 22.34
C GLY A 301 -21.80 21.44 23.76
N ARG A 302 -22.15 20.16 23.93
CA ARG A 302 -22.48 19.55 25.23
C ARG A 302 -21.31 18.80 25.88
N SER A 303 -20.27 18.54 25.12
CA SER A 303 -19.05 17.87 25.57
C SER A 303 -18.15 18.75 26.44
N ARG A 304 -17.25 18.13 27.20
CA ARG A 304 -16.06 18.79 27.78
C ARG A 304 -14.91 18.91 26.78
N LEU A 305 -14.93 18.05 25.77
CA LEU A 305 -13.85 17.90 24.79
C LEU A 305 -13.85 19.07 23.83
N ARG A 306 -12.68 19.63 23.57
CA ARG A 306 -12.48 20.75 22.64
C ARG A 306 -11.31 20.42 21.72
N PRO A 307 -11.55 20.19 20.41
CA PRO A 307 -10.47 20.10 19.44
C PRO A 307 -9.54 21.32 19.56
N VAL A 308 -8.24 21.08 19.72
CA VAL A 308 -7.26 22.16 19.87
C VAL A 308 -7.00 22.76 18.49
N THR A 309 -7.42 24.00 18.23
CA THR A 309 -7.31 24.65 16.90
C THR A 309 -6.15 25.64 16.78
N ALA A 310 -5.56 26.04 17.91
CA ALA A 310 -4.40 26.94 17.96
C ALA A 310 -3.43 26.50 19.07
N LEU A 311 -2.14 26.80 18.89
CA LEU A 311 -1.15 26.61 19.95
C LEU A 311 -1.57 27.43 21.17
N SER A 312 -1.75 26.77 22.30
CA SER A 312 -2.30 27.39 23.52
C SER A 312 -1.60 26.87 24.77
N PRO A 313 -1.55 27.65 25.88
CA PRO A 313 -1.06 27.14 27.16
C PRO A 313 -1.88 25.93 27.62
N TRP A 314 -1.21 24.89 28.12
CA TRP A 314 -1.88 23.76 28.75
C TRP A 314 -2.17 24.11 30.21
N LEU A 315 -3.45 24.23 30.55
CA LEU A 315 -3.90 24.54 31.90
C LEU A 315 -4.20 23.26 32.71
N PRO A 316 -3.81 23.22 33.99
CA PRO A 316 -4.09 22.08 34.86
C PRO A 316 -5.58 22.03 35.25
N GLY A 317 -6.03 20.84 35.63
CA GLY A 317 -7.33 20.65 36.28
C GLY A 317 -7.30 21.05 37.76
N PRO A 318 -8.35 20.73 38.54
CA PRO A 318 -8.46 21.17 39.94
C PRO A 318 -7.42 20.58 40.89
N SER A 319 -6.73 19.49 40.53
CA SER A 319 -5.57 18.96 41.25
C SER A 319 -4.33 19.88 41.17
N GLY A 320 -4.30 20.81 40.21
CA GLY A 320 -3.13 21.67 39.94
C GLY A 320 -2.03 20.99 39.13
N GLU A 321 -2.19 19.71 38.78
CA GLU A 321 -1.25 18.93 37.96
C GLU A 321 -1.70 18.93 36.49
N LEU A 322 -0.75 19.02 35.55
CA LEU A 322 -1.04 18.73 34.14
C LEU A 322 -1.17 17.23 33.95
N VAL A 323 -2.38 16.76 33.65
CA VAL A 323 -2.66 15.35 33.35
C VAL A 323 -3.31 15.24 31.98
N GLY A 324 -2.72 14.41 31.14
CA GLY A 324 -3.28 14.06 29.85
C GLY A 324 -3.38 12.55 29.63
N ALA A 325 -4.09 12.18 28.58
CA ALA A 325 -4.33 10.79 28.23
C ALA A 325 -3.88 10.48 26.80
N VAL A 326 -3.48 9.23 26.56
CA VAL A 326 -3.16 8.72 25.22
C VAL A 326 -3.99 7.47 24.95
N SER A 327 -4.72 7.45 23.84
CA SER A 327 -5.51 6.29 23.40
C SER A 327 -4.97 5.74 22.07
N SER A 328 -4.94 4.41 21.95
CA SER A 328 -4.72 3.76 20.65
C SER A 328 -5.52 2.47 20.53
N PHE A 329 -6.26 2.33 19.43
CA PHE A 329 -7.20 1.25 19.20
C PHE A 329 -6.81 0.49 17.93
N GLY A 330 -6.56 -0.81 18.06
CA GLY A 330 -6.23 -1.67 16.92
C GLY A 330 -7.49 -2.08 16.18
N PHE A 331 -7.44 -2.18 14.86
CA PHE A 331 -8.56 -2.70 14.06
C PHE A 331 -8.92 -4.16 14.39
N SER A 332 -8.08 -4.87 15.16
CA SER A 332 -8.39 -6.19 15.72
C SER A 332 -9.33 -6.12 16.94
N GLY A 333 -9.71 -4.92 17.38
CA GLY A 333 -10.48 -4.64 18.58
C GLY A 333 -9.64 -4.50 19.85
N THR A 334 -8.31 -4.56 19.78
CA THR A 334 -7.43 -4.38 20.96
C THR A 334 -7.23 -2.91 21.28
N ASN A 335 -7.69 -2.46 22.44
CA ASN A 335 -7.56 -1.09 22.90
C ASN A 335 -6.46 -0.94 23.94
N ALA A 336 -5.75 0.19 23.91
CA ALA A 336 -4.79 0.59 24.92
C ALA A 336 -5.01 2.05 25.32
N HIS A 337 -4.82 2.36 26.60
CA HIS A 337 -5.01 3.70 27.15
C HIS A 337 -4.01 3.99 28.27
N LEU A 338 -3.40 5.17 28.25
CA LEU A 338 -2.46 5.67 29.26
C LEU A 338 -2.92 7.00 29.86
N LEU A 339 -2.66 7.19 31.15
CA LEU A 339 -2.76 8.47 31.84
C LEU A 339 -1.36 8.92 32.26
N VAL A 340 -0.97 10.11 31.81
CA VAL A 340 0.37 10.65 31.97
C VAL A 340 0.28 12.04 32.60
N ALA A 341 1.02 12.23 33.69
CA ALA A 341 1.11 13.48 34.40
C ALA A 341 2.46 14.18 34.16
N GLU A 342 2.52 15.49 34.43
CA GLU A 342 3.78 16.24 34.43
C GLU A 342 4.83 15.63 35.38
N PRO A 343 6.12 15.81 35.08
CA PRO A 343 7.17 15.37 36.00
C PRO A 343 7.11 16.13 37.34
N PRO A 344 7.55 15.51 38.45
CA PRO A 344 7.69 16.21 39.72
C PRO A 344 8.55 17.47 39.59
N ARG A 345 8.17 18.54 40.29
CA ARG A 345 9.01 19.74 40.39
C ARG A 345 10.27 19.41 41.17
N HIS A 346 11.42 19.76 40.61
CA HIS A 346 12.69 19.73 41.31
C HIS A 346 13.13 21.16 41.60
N ASP A 347 12.99 21.56 42.87
CA ASP A 347 13.44 22.85 43.38
C ASP A 347 14.90 22.74 43.84
N ASP A 348 15.82 22.44 42.91
CA ASP A 348 17.25 22.50 43.20
C ASP A 348 17.99 23.01 41.96
N THR A 349 18.49 24.24 42.05
CA THR A 349 19.55 24.74 41.16
C THR A 349 20.83 24.04 41.59
N PRO A 350 21.53 23.30 40.71
CA PRO A 350 22.83 22.75 41.04
C PRO A 350 23.72 23.88 41.60
N PRO A 351 24.57 23.61 42.61
CA PRO A 351 25.55 24.59 43.05
C PRO A 351 26.31 25.12 41.84
N GLU A 352 26.58 26.43 41.79
CA GLU A 352 27.36 27.02 40.71
C GLU A 352 28.80 26.48 40.79
N ALA A 353 29.07 25.40 40.07
CA ALA A 353 30.37 24.77 40.04
C ALA A 353 31.34 25.67 39.26
N ALA A 354 32.40 26.15 39.92
CA ALA A 354 33.30 27.16 39.37
C ALA A 354 34.12 26.67 38.17
N THR A 355 34.40 25.36 38.05
CA THR A 355 35.17 24.76 36.95
C THR A 355 34.85 23.28 36.81
N MET A 356 34.64 22.78 35.58
CA MET A 356 34.30 21.38 35.31
C MET A 356 35.11 20.83 34.14
N MET A 357 35.49 19.56 34.22
CA MET A 357 36.01 18.78 33.09
C MET A 357 34.85 18.22 32.27
N ILE A 358 34.86 18.44 30.96
CA ILE A 358 33.83 18.03 30.01
C ILE A 358 34.45 17.07 28.98
N PRO A 359 34.12 15.76 29.05
CA PRO A 359 34.65 14.79 28.12
C PRO A 359 33.79 14.74 26.84
N LEU A 360 34.46 14.57 25.71
CA LEU A 360 33.86 14.20 24.44
C LEU A 360 34.62 13.04 23.81
N SER A 361 33.90 12.22 23.06
CA SER A 361 34.52 11.20 22.24
C SER A 361 33.71 10.90 20.99
N ALA A 362 34.38 10.30 20.01
CA ALA A 362 33.74 9.70 18.85
C ALA A 362 34.60 8.56 18.28
N ARG A 363 34.05 7.80 17.35
CA ARG A 363 34.77 6.72 16.66
C ARG A 363 35.81 7.23 15.67
N ASN A 364 35.66 8.46 15.17
CA ASN A 364 36.58 9.10 14.23
C ASN A 364 36.55 10.63 14.37
N ARG A 365 37.57 11.31 13.83
CA ARG A 365 37.72 12.77 13.92
C ARG A 365 36.54 13.53 13.29
N PRO A 366 36.01 13.17 12.10
CA PRO A 366 34.84 13.85 11.54
C PRO A 366 33.60 13.77 12.43
N ALA A 367 33.33 12.62 13.05
CA ALA A 367 32.22 12.47 13.98
C ALA A 367 32.41 13.32 15.24
N LEU A 368 33.63 13.40 15.77
CA LEU A 368 33.94 14.25 16.93
C LEU A 368 33.69 15.74 16.63
N VAL A 369 34.13 16.23 15.46
CA VAL A 369 33.88 17.61 15.04
C VAL A 369 32.38 17.89 14.96
N ARG A 370 31.59 16.99 14.36
CA ARG A 370 30.12 17.13 14.33
C ARG A 370 29.50 17.17 15.73
N ASN A 371 29.93 16.27 16.62
CA ASN A 371 29.45 16.23 18.00
C ASN A 371 29.77 17.55 18.73
N MET A 372 30.96 18.12 18.52
CA MET A 372 31.34 19.42 19.08
C MET A 372 30.47 20.55 18.53
N THR A 373 30.20 20.58 17.22
CA THR A 373 29.34 21.59 16.59
C THR A 373 27.93 21.54 17.14
N GLU A 374 27.30 20.37 17.14
CA GLU A 374 25.92 20.20 17.60
C GLU A 374 25.79 20.49 19.09
N LEU A 375 26.77 20.07 19.89
CA LEU A 375 26.80 20.40 21.31
C LEU A 375 26.93 21.92 21.51
N ALA A 376 27.85 22.59 20.80
CA ALA A 376 28.01 24.04 20.92
C ALA A 376 26.72 24.78 20.57
N ASP A 377 26.02 24.36 19.50
CA ASP A 377 24.75 24.95 19.10
C ASP A 377 23.64 24.70 20.13
N ARG A 378 23.56 23.48 20.67
CA ARG A 378 22.57 23.16 21.70
C ARG A 378 22.81 23.93 22.99
N LEU A 379 24.06 24.01 23.44
CA LEU A 379 24.43 24.71 24.66
C LEU A 379 24.21 26.22 24.54
N ALA A 380 24.47 26.80 23.37
CA ALA A 380 24.19 28.21 23.11
C ALA A 380 22.69 28.54 23.17
N ALA A 381 21.82 27.62 22.73
CA ALA A 381 20.37 27.81 22.75
C ALA A 381 19.77 27.63 24.15
N ASP A 382 20.12 26.54 24.83
CA ASP A 382 19.46 26.13 26.08
C ASP A 382 20.14 26.67 27.35
N ARG A 383 21.44 26.95 27.28
CA ARG A 383 22.31 27.35 28.42
C ARG A 383 22.08 26.52 29.70
N PRO A 384 22.20 25.18 29.65
CA PRO A 384 22.05 24.34 30.83
C PRO A 384 23.19 24.56 31.84
N ALA A 385 23.01 24.09 33.07
CA ALA A 385 24.08 24.09 34.08
C ALA A 385 25.24 23.19 33.64
N LEU A 386 26.48 23.65 33.84
CA LEU A 386 27.67 22.94 33.39
C LEU A 386 27.84 21.57 34.09
N ALA A 387 27.40 21.45 35.34
CA ALA A 387 27.38 20.19 36.08
C ALA A 387 26.49 19.13 35.41
N ASP A 388 25.32 19.52 34.90
CA ASP A 388 24.40 18.62 34.18
C ASP A 388 25.04 18.14 32.87
N VAL A 389 25.76 19.04 32.17
CA VAL A 389 26.50 18.71 30.94
C VAL A 389 27.62 17.70 31.24
N ALA A 390 28.43 17.96 32.28
CA ALA A 390 29.53 17.10 32.68
C ALA A 390 29.05 15.70 33.09
N ALA A 391 28.04 15.64 33.97
CA ALA A 391 27.46 14.39 34.43
C ALA A 391 26.88 13.56 33.28
N THR A 392 26.17 14.20 32.34
CA THR A 392 25.60 13.52 31.17
C THR A 392 26.68 13.00 30.22
N LEU A 393 27.69 13.81 29.90
CA LEU A 393 28.71 13.44 28.92
C LEU A 393 29.77 12.48 29.47
N GLY A 394 30.05 12.52 30.77
CA GLY A 394 30.98 11.57 31.39
C GLY A 394 30.30 10.26 31.80
N ALA A 395 29.25 10.31 32.62
CA ALA A 395 28.64 9.07 33.13
C ALA A 395 27.59 8.47 32.18
N GLY A 396 26.96 9.30 31.33
CA GLY A 396 25.81 8.89 30.50
C GLY A 396 26.13 8.54 29.06
N ARG A 397 27.39 8.62 28.64
CA ARG A 397 27.86 8.35 27.26
C ARG A 397 28.93 7.28 27.24
N PRO A 398 29.07 6.54 26.13
CA PRO A 398 30.25 5.72 25.91
C PRO A 398 31.47 6.58 25.54
N HIS A 399 32.67 6.09 25.86
CA HIS A 399 33.94 6.75 25.57
C HIS A 399 34.74 6.00 24.52
N HIS A 400 34.82 6.58 23.33
CA HIS A 400 35.54 6.01 22.18
C HIS A 400 37.02 6.41 22.15
N GLY A 401 37.77 5.90 21.15
CA GLY A 401 39.21 6.12 21.03
C GLY A 401 39.62 7.53 20.58
N VAL A 402 38.78 8.27 19.84
CA VAL A 402 39.05 9.67 19.51
C VAL A 402 38.42 10.54 20.59
N ARG A 403 39.24 11.12 21.46
CA ARG A 403 38.81 11.81 22.68
C ARG A 403 39.20 13.28 22.65
N GLU A 404 38.35 14.10 23.25
CA GLU A 404 38.65 15.48 23.59
C GLU A 404 38.16 15.78 25.00
N ALA A 405 38.87 16.67 25.69
CA ALA A 405 38.46 17.17 26.99
C ALA A 405 38.55 18.69 27.01
N PHE A 406 37.63 19.30 27.74
CA PHE A 406 37.56 20.74 27.97
C PHE A 406 37.47 21.00 29.46
N VAL A 407 38.19 22.03 29.93
CA VAL A 407 38.04 22.53 31.30
C VAL A 407 37.35 23.89 31.17
N ALA A 408 36.10 23.96 31.62
CA ALA A 408 35.25 25.13 31.42
C ALA A 408 34.77 25.69 32.77
N THR A 409 34.67 27.01 32.86
CA THR A 409 34.12 27.71 34.05
C THR A 409 32.64 28.09 33.90
N GLY A 410 32.03 27.75 32.77
CA GLY A 410 30.62 27.99 32.49
C GLY A 410 30.24 27.53 31.08
N THR A 411 28.95 27.54 30.79
CA THR A 411 28.41 27.07 29.51
C THR A 411 28.87 27.93 28.33
N ASP A 412 28.97 29.25 28.51
CA ASP A 412 29.47 30.16 27.47
C ASP A 412 30.97 29.95 27.18
N ASP A 413 31.78 29.69 28.21
CA ASP A 413 33.20 29.32 28.07
C ASP A 413 33.34 28.01 27.31
N LEU A 414 32.54 26.99 27.66
CA LEU A 414 32.52 25.72 26.93
C LEU A 414 32.14 25.90 25.45
N VAL A 415 31.10 26.69 25.15
CA VAL A 415 30.69 26.98 23.76
C VAL A 415 31.82 27.65 22.99
N HIS A 416 32.50 28.62 23.59
CA HIS A 416 33.65 29.28 22.97
C HIS A 416 34.78 28.30 22.69
N GLN A 417 35.15 27.46 23.67
CA GLN A 417 36.21 26.48 23.52
C GLN A 417 35.88 25.38 22.49
N LEU A 418 34.62 24.94 22.41
CA LEU A 418 34.16 23.99 21.39
C LEU A 418 34.34 24.56 19.99
N ARG A 419 33.91 25.82 19.77
CA ARG A 419 34.06 26.52 18.49
C ARG A 419 35.53 26.73 18.12
N ALA A 420 36.35 27.17 19.06
CA ALA A 420 37.79 27.32 18.83
C ALA A 420 38.46 25.98 18.47
N ALA A 421 38.10 24.88 19.15
CA ALA A 421 38.67 23.57 18.88
C ALA A 421 38.27 23.00 17.50
N ILE A 422 37.10 23.35 16.97
CA ILE A 422 36.67 22.99 15.61
C ILE A 422 37.61 23.64 14.57
N ASP A 423 38.00 24.89 14.79
CA ASP A 423 38.89 25.66 13.89
C ASP A 423 40.39 25.39 14.14
N GLY A 424 40.74 24.46 15.02
CA GLY A 424 42.13 24.15 15.38
C GLY A 424 42.79 25.19 16.30
N GLY A 425 42.00 26.06 16.93
CA GLY A 425 42.46 27.04 17.90
C GLY A 425 42.92 26.43 19.24
N PRO A 426 43.67 27.21 20.03
CA PRO A 426 44.17 26.77 21.33
C PRO A 426 43.04 26.58 22.34
N ARG A 427 43.22 25.65 23.27
CA ARG A 427 42.30 25.45 24.40
C ARG A 427 42.84 26.13 25.65
N ARG A 428 41.91 26.47 26.54
CA ARG A 428 42.28 26.88 27.89
C ARG A 428 42.88 25.67 28.62
N ALA A 429 44.10 25.81 29.09
CA ALA A 429 44.65 24.89 30.06
C ALA A 429 43.96 25.15 31.42
N GLY A 430 43.41 24.11 32.03
CA GLY A 430 42.94 24.17 33.40
C GLY A 430 44.11 24.19 34.38
N THR A 431 43.83 24.50 35.65
CA THR A 431 44.76 24.30 36.76
C THR A 431 44.07 23.48 37.82
N GLY A 432 44.65 22.36 38.26
CA GLY A 432 44.10 21.59 39.37
C GLY A 432 43.67 20.16 39.02
N ALA A 433 42.58 19.69 39.62
CA ALA A 433 42.13 18.30 39.54
C ALA A 433 41.46 17.99 38.19
N GLU A 434 40.72 18.94 37.64
CA GLU A 434 39.99 18.86 36.38
C GLU A 434 40.95 18.72 35.20
N GLU A 435 42.06 19.45 35.20
CA GLU A 435 43.11 19.34 34.18
C GLU A 435 43.82 17.98 34.25
N ARG A 436 44.11 17.49 35.46
CA ARG A 436 44.67 16.13 35.62
C ARG A 436 43.70 15.06 35.13
N ALA A 437 42.42 15.20 35.41
CA ALA A 437 41.38 14.30 34.89
C ALA A 437 41.31 14.36 33.35
N ALA A 438 41.35 15.55 32.76
CA ALA A 438 41.39 15.74 31.31
C ALA A 438 42.60 15.05 30.66
N GLN A 439 43.81 15.21 31.22
CA GLN A 439 45.02 14.57 30.70
C GLN A 439 44.95 13.04 30.77
N ARG A 440 44.49 12.48 31.89
CA ARG A 440 44.29 11.03 32.05
C ARG A 440 43.27 10.48 31.03
N TYR A 441 42.15 11.19 30.85
CA TYR A 441 41.14 10.81 29.87
C TYR A 441 41.68 10.84 28.43
N LEU A 442 42.43 11.88 28.07
CA LEU A 442 43.10 12.00 26.77
C LEU A 442 44.17 10.93 26.55
N ALA A 443 44.84 10.47 27.61
CA ALA A 443 45.80 9.36 27.57
C ALA A 443 45.12 7.98 27.38
N GLY A 444 43.79 7.93 27.32
CA GLY A 444 43.04 6.69 27.10
C GLY A 444 42.55 6.01 28.37
N GLU A 445 42.82 6.56 29.56
CA GLU A 445 42.34 5.98 30.83
C GLU A 445 40.81 6.01 30.92
N SER A 446 40.24 5.00 31.58
CA SER A 446 38.84 5.01 32.02
C SER A 446 38.76 5.68 33.39
N LEU A 447 37.94 6.73 33.50
CA LEU A 447 37.74 7.46 34.75
C LEU A 447 36.49 6.94 35.47
N ASP A 448 36.51 7.00 36.79
CA ASP A 448 35.29 6.84 37.60
C ASP A 448 34.53 8.17 37.58
N TRP A 449 33.61 8.30 36.62
CA TRP A 449 32.79 9.51 36.44
C TRP A 449 31.84 9.74 37.60
N THR A 450 31.38 8.67 38.25
CA THR A 450 30.49 8.77 39.41
C THR A 450 31.23 9.37 40.60
N GLU A 451 32.46 8.94 40.86
CA GLU A 451 33.34 9.59 41.84
C GLU A 451 33.62 11.05 41.47
N LEU A 452 34.04 11.29 40.21
CA LEU A 452 34.48 12.61 39.74
C LEU A 452 33.38 13.67 39.86
N TYR A 453 32.12 13.29 39.66
CA TYR A 453 30.99 14.22 39.68
C TYR A 453 30.07 14.08 40.89
N ARG A 454 30.41 13.24 41.88
CA ARG A 454 29.57 12.98 43.06
C ARG A 454 29.13 14.25 43.78
N GLU A 455 30.06 15.18 43.98
CA GLU A 455 29.83 16.40 44.76
C GLU A 455 29.23 17.55 43.93
N THR A 456 29.06 17.36 42.61
CA THR A 456 28.62 18.41 41.69
C THR A 456 27.09 18.59 41.68
N GLY A 457 26.35 17.57 42.13
CA GLY A 457 24.88 17.55 42.04
C GLY A 457 24.34 17.54 40.61
N GLY A 458 25.19 17.29 39.60
CA GLY A 458 24.79 17.28 38.19
C GLY A 458 23.79 16.18 37.88
N ARG A 459 22.76 16.52 37.10
CA ARG A 459 21.69 15.63 36.66
C ARG A 459 21.88 15.20 35.22
N ARG A 460 21.22 14.10 34.85
CA ARG A 460 21.14 13.70 33.43
C ARG A 460 20.21 14.66 32.68
N ILE A 461 20.65 15.15 31.52
CA ILE A 461 19.87 16.01 30.63
C ILE A 461 19.94 15.52 29.19
N SER A 462 18.94 15.89 28.38
CA SER A 462 18.95 15.65 26.94
C SER A 462 20.05 16.49 26.27
N LEU A 463 21.07 15.81 25.74
CA LEU A 463 22.13 16.40 24.90
C LEU A 463 22.13 15.74 23.52
N PRO A 464 22.70 16.39 22.49
CA PRO A 464 22.89 15.76 21.19
C PRO A 464 23.55 14.38 21.33
N GLY A 465 23.00 13.41 20.59
CA GLY A 465 23.43 12.02 20.61
C GLY A 465 24.32 11.67 19.42
N HIS A 466 24.65 10.40 19.31
CA HIS A 466 25.38 9.84 18.20
C HIS A 466 24.58 9.93 16.89
N ARG A 467 25.27 10.37 15.84
CA ARG A 467 24.78 10.26 14.46
C ARG A 467 25.38 9.03 13.79
N PHE A 468 24.51 8.08 13.46
CA PHE A 468 24.88 6.89 12.71
C PHE A 468 25.32 7.25 11.28
N ASP A 469 26.23 6.44 10.75
CA ASP A 469 26.62 6.52 9.34
C ASP A 469 25.42 6.20 8.44
N THR A 470 25.30 6.92 7.32
CA THR A 470 24.13 6.90 6.43
C THR A 470 24.32 5.97 5.23
N GLY A 471 25.28 5.04 5.32
CA GLY A 471 25.50 4.00 4.32
C GLY A 471 24.20 3.25 3.97
N SER A 472 23.98 3.02 2.67
CA SER A 472 22.78 2.33 2.20
C SER A 472 22.98 0.82 2.24
N TYR A 473 22.17 0.14 3.05
CA TYR A 473 22.14 -1.32 3.16
C TYR A 473 20.76 -1.83 2.71
N TRP A 474 20.58 -2.05 1.42
CA TRP A 474 19.28 -2.34 0.81
C TRP A 474 19.34 -3.53 -0.16
N ALA A 475 18.21 -4.21 -0.36
CA ALA A 475 18.04 -5.26 -1.37
C ALA A 475 17.78 -4.59 -2.74
N GLY A 476 18.41 -5.05 -3.81
CA GLY A 476 18.02 -4.68 -5.17
C GLY A 476 18.43 -3.29 -5.67
N ARG A 477 19.48 -2.64 -5.14
CA ARG A 477 20.00 -1.39 -5.74
C ARG A 477 21.36 -1.56 -6.43
N THR A 478 21.33 -1.55 -7.76
CA THR A 478 22.10 -0.55 -8.52
C THR A 478 21.44 0.83 -8.30
N SER A 479 22.22 1.82 -7.94
CA SER A 479 21.81 3.17 -7.53
C SER A 479 20.89 3.91 -8.51
N ARG A 480 19.71 4.37 -8.05
CA ARG A 480 19.05 5.56 -8.61
C ARG A 480 19.45 6.79 -7.77
N PRO A 481 19.85 7.94 -8.37
CA PRO A 481 20.12 9.17 -7.61
C PRO A 481 18.87 9.66 -6.88
N ALA A 482 19.05 10.30 -5.73
CA ALA A 482 17.96 10.98 -5.04
C ALA A 482 17.40 12.12 -5.93
N PRO A 483 16.08 12.26 -6.08
CA PRO A 483 15.49 13.39 -6.82
C PRO A 483 15.70 14.72 -6.06
N ASP A 484 15.75 15.81 -6.84
CA ASP A 484 15.88 17.20 -6.38
C ASP A 484 14.73 17.59 -5.43
N PRO A 485 15.02 18.17 -4.23
CA PRO A 485 13.98 18.63 -3.30
C PRO A 485 12.97 19.63 -3.88
N ALA A 486 13.25 20.27 -5.02
CA ALA A 486 12.32 21.19 -5.69
C ALA A 486 11.14 20.51 -6.43
N SER A 487 11.15 19.19 -6.66
CA SER A 487 10.05 18.50 -7.39
C SER A 487 8.82 18.13 -6.53
N ARG A 488 8.83 18.48 -5.23
CA ARG A 488 7.86 18.00 -4.22
C ARG A 488 6.42 18.55 -4.31
N LEU A 489 6.01 19.17 -5.42
CA LEU A 489 4.65 19.75 -5.56
C LEU A 489 3.86 19.24 -6.76
N THR A 490 4.35 18.23 -7.47
CA THR A 490 3.57 17.52 -8.50
C THR A 490 3.47 16.05 -8.11
N PRO A 491 2.26 15.44 -8.07
CA PRO A 491 2.14 14.01 -7.87
C PRO A 491 2.80 13.30 -9.05
N GLU A 492 3.98 12.71 -8.82
CA GLU A 492 4.57 11.78 -9.78
C GLU A 492 3.70 10.52 -9.87
N PRO A 493 3.51 9.95 -11.07
CA PRO A 493 2.85 8.65 -11.22
C PRO A 493 3.66 7.57 -10.46
N PRO A 494 2.99 6.52 -9.96
CA PRO A 494 3.66 5.46 -9.21
C PRO A 494 4.78 4.85 -10.06
N PRO A 495 5.92 4.46 -9.45
CA PRO A 495 7.00 3.82 -10.18
C PRO A 495 6.46 2.54 -10.85
N GLN A 496 6.78 2.40 -12.13
CA GLN A 496 6.49 1.21 -12.94
C GLN A 496 6.96 -0.04 -12.18
N SER A 497 6.10 -1.06 -12.13
CA SER A 497 6.47 -2.37 -11.59
C SER A 497 7.75 -2.82 -12.27
N ILE A 498 8.79 -3.09 -11.48
CA ILE A 498 9.98 -3.77 -11.94
C ILE A 498 9.50 -5.16 -12.37
N SER A 499 9.53 -5.43 -13.68
CA SER A 499 9.29 -6.76 -14.22
C SER A 499 10.31 -7.72 -13.59
N GLU A 500 9.81 -8.73 -12.88
CA GLU A 500 10.59 -9.87 -12.44
C GLU A 500 11.19 -10.59 -13.66
N PRO A 501 12.46 -11.02 -13.65
CA PRO A 501 12.94 -12.03 -14.57
C PRO A 501 12.28 -13.36 -14.19
N ALA A 502 11.53 -13.94 -15.13
CA ALA A 502 10.85 -15.20 -14.93
C ALA A 502 11.83 -16.34 -14.54
N PRO A 503 11.52 -17.17 -13.54
CA PRO A 503 12.14 -18.48 -13.41
C PRO A 503 11.70 -19.38 -14.57
N GLU A 504 12.55 -20.36 -14.92
CA GLU A 504 12.36 -21.31 -16.03
C GLU A 504 10.98 -22.02 -16.03
N PRO A 505 10.51 -22.46 -17.23
CA PRO A 505 9.09 -22.64 -17.52
C PRO A 505 8.51 -23.83 -16.75
N SER A 506 7.76 -23.52 -15.69
CA SER A 506 6.64 -24.35 -15.25
C SER A 506 5.35 -23.72 -15.77
N PRO A 507 4.32 -24.52 -16.12
CA PRO A 507 3.11 -24.03 -16.77
C PRO A 507 2.47 -22.94 -15.91
N ALA A 508 2.45 -21.73 -16.46
CA ALA A 508 2.04 -20.50 -15.80
C ALA A 508 0.64 -20.64 -15.17
N ARG A 509 0.56 -20.39 -13.87
CA ARG A 509 -0.68 -20.13 -13.13
C ARG A 509 -0.49 -18.87 -12.29
N ASP A 510 -0.36 -17.73 -12.95
CA ASP A 510 -0.33 -16.43 -12.30
C ASP A 510 -1.58 -15.59 -12.60
N GLY A 511 -2.22 -15.17 -11.50
CA GLY A 511 -2.95 -13.91 -11.34
C GLY A 511 -3.91 -13.46 -12.45
N ALA A 512 -5.15 -13.97 -12.41
CA ALA A 512 -6.25 -13.38 -13.17
C ALA A 512 -6.53 -11.94 -12.68
N ALA A 513 -6.12 -10.95 -13.48
CA ALA A 513 -6.56 -9.57 -13.32
C ALA A 513 -8.08 -9.51 -13.60
N GLY A 514 -8.87 -9.37 -12.54
CA GLY A 514 -10.28 -9.01 -12.68
C GLY A 514 -10.38 -7.64 -13.40
N PRO A 515 -11.42 -7.41 -14.19
CA PRO A 515 -11.64 -6.12 -14.82
C PRO A 515 -11.98 -5.09 -13.76
N ASP A 516 -11.48 -3.87 -13.95
CA ASP A 516 -11.66 -2.77 -13.00
C ASP A 516 -13.16 -2.47 -12.79
N ASP A 517 -13.59 -2.20 -11.54
CA ASP A 517 -15.01 -1.99 -11.16
C ASP A 517 -15.74 -0.94 -12.01
N TRP A 518 -15.01 0.04 -12.54
CA TRP A 518 -15.57 1.07 -13.43
C TRP A 518 -15.99 0.51 -14.79
N MET A 519 -15.37 -0.56 -15.29
CA MET A 519 -15.78 -1.19 -16.56
C MET A 519 -17.15 -1.85 -16.45
N ALA A 520 -17.41 -2.50 -15.31
CA ALA A 520 -18.70 -3.10 -15.02
C ALA A 520 -19.81 -2.03 -14.90
N THR A 521 -19.44 -0.82 -14.47
CA THR A 521 -20.37 0.30 -14.31
C THR A 521 -20.61 1.06 -15.62
N ASP A 522 -19.56 1.29 -16.40
CA ASP A 522 -19.60 2.20 -17.55
C ASP A 522 -19.70 1.50 -18.91
N HIS A 523 -19.78 0.16 -18.96
CA HIS A 523 -19.93 -0.59 -20.21
C HIS A 523 -21.06 -1.62 -20.09
N LEU A 524 -22.28 -1.17 -20.32
CA LEU A 524 -23.50 -1.96 -20.20
C LEU A 524 -24.11 -2.23 -21.58
N VAL A 525 -24.53 -3.46 -21.85
CA VAL A 525 -25.28 -3.84 -23.06
C VAL A 525 -26.54 -4.56 -22.64
N GLY A 526 -27.71 -4.06 -23.04
CA GLY A 526 -29.01 -4.53 -22.59
C GLY A 526 -29.17 -4.50 -21.07
N GLY A 527 -28.57 -3.50 -20.40
CA GLY A 527 -28.51 -3.40 -18.93
C GLY A 527 -27.55 -4.38 -18.25
N THR A 528 -26.80 -5.20 -19.00
CA THR A 528 -25.84 -6.16 -18.45
C THR A 528 -24.42 -5.61 -18.50
N PRO A 529 -23.68 -5.58 -17.37
CA PRO A 529 -22.25 -5.30 -17.33
C PRO A 529 -21.46 -6.27 -18.19
N LEU A 530 -20.75 -5.78 -19.22
CA LEU A 530 -19.94 -6.62 -20.10
C LEU A 530 -18.50 -6.13 -20.14
N LEU A 531 -17.55 -7.07 -20.20
CA LEU A 531 -16.17 -6.76 -20.55
C LEU A 531 -16.14 -6.27 -22.01
N PRO A 532 -15.56 -5.09 -22.30
CA PRO A 532 -15.38 -4.65 -23.68
C PRO A 532 -14.57 -5.69 -24.46
N GLY A 533 -15.03 -6.07 -25.66
CA GLY A 533 -14.39 -7.14 -26.44
C GLY A 533 -12.91 -6.85 -26.73
N VAL A 534 -12.54 -5.58 -26.88
CA VAL A 534 -11.16 -5.12 -27.10
C VAL A 534 -10.23 -5.31 -25.90
N ALA A 535 -10.77 -5.53 -24.69
CA ALA A 535 -9.95 -5.77 -23.49
C ALA A 535 -9.13 -7.06 -23.60
N VAL A 536 -9.56 -8.01 -24.44
CA VAL A 536 -8.85 -9.27 -24.69
C VAL A 536 -7.44 -9.05 -25.24
N PHE A 537 -7.19 -7.98 -25.99
CA PHE A 537 -5.89 -7.73 -26.61
C PHE A 537 -4.82 -7.42 -25.58
N GLU A 538 -5.14 -6.54 -24.64
CA GLU A 538 -4.21 -6.22 -23.56
C GLU A 538 -3.99 -7.41 -22.63
N LEU A 539 -5.04 -8.18 -22.34
CA LEU A 539 -4.92 -9.40 -21.55
C LEU A 539 -4.02 -10.42 -22.26
N ALA A 540 -4.14 -10.56 -23.59
CA ALA A 540 -3.33 -11.46 -24.40
C ALA A 540 -1.85 -11.05 -24.42
N LEU A 541 -1.53 -9.77 -24.62
CA LEU A 541 -0.14 -9.28 -24.57
C LEU A 541 0.49 -9.55 -23.20
N ARG A 542 -0.24 -9.26 -22.11
CA ARG A 542 0.23 -9.50 -20.75
C ARG A 542 0.47 -10.98 -20.46
N ALA A 543 -0.50 -11.84 -20.77
CA ALA A 543 -0.38 -13.27 -20.53
C ALA A 543 0.75 -13.92 -21.34
N ALA A 544 1.03 -13.41 -22.55
CA ALA A 544 2.13 -13.87 -23.38
C ALA A 544 3.49 -13.21 -23.06
N GLY A 545 3.56 -12.27 -22.12
CA GLY A 545 4.77 -11.49 -21.84
C GLY A 545 5.29 -10.71 -23.07
N THR A 546 4.41 -10.38 -24.01
CA THR A 546 4.75 -9.75 -25.30
C THR A 546 4.43 -8.25 -25.28
N THR A 547 5.27 -7.44 -25.91
CA THR A 547 5.06 -5.99 -26.07
C THR A 547 4.94 -5.59 -27.53
N ALA A 548 4.47 -4.36 -27.80
CA ALA A 548 4.44 -3.82 -29.15
C ALA A 548 5.88 -3.64 -29.70
N PRO A 549 6.14 -3.87 -31.00
CA PRO A 549 5.15 -4.19 -32.04
C PRO A 549 4.69 -5.65 -32.03
N ALA A 550 3.39 -5.86 -32.22
CA ALA A 550 2.76 -7.18 -32.19
C ALA A 550 1.61 -7.28 -33.20
N ARG A 551 1.26 -8.51 -33.58
CA ARG A 551 0.10 -8.81 -34.42
C ARG A 551 -0.81 -9.82 -33.73
N ILE A 552 -2.10 -9.52 -33.72
CA ILE A 552 -3.15 -10.45 -33.24
C ILE A 552 -4.02 -10.83 -34.43
N ARG A 553 -4.21 -12.13 -34.68
CA ARG A 553 -4.95 -12.64 -35.85
C ARG A 553 -6.07 -13.57 -35.48
N GLN A 554 -7.06 -13.66 -36.37
CA GLN A 554 -8.16 -14.63 -36.30
C GLN A 554 -8.93 -14.56 -34.98
N VAL A 555 -9.19 -13.34 -34.51
CA VAL A 555 -9.88 -13.12 -33.23
C VAL A 555 -11.35 -13.40 -33.42
N ARG A 556 -11.92 -14.22 -32.53
CA ARG A 556 -13.33 -14.55 -32.49
C ARG A 556 -13.90 -14.24 -31.12
N TRP A 557 -14.91 -13.38 -31.07
CA TRP A 557 -15.72 -13.13 -29.88
C TRP A 557 -16.94 -14.05 -29.92
N LEU A 558 -16.82 -15.21 -29.29
CA LEU A 558 -17.84 -16.25 -29.31
C LEU A 558 -19.06 -15.79 -28.50
N ARG A 559 -18.82 -15.39 -27.25
CA ARG A 559 -19.82 -14.91 -26.29
C ARG A 559 -19.26 -13.72 -25.51
N ALA A 560 -20.12 -12.79 -25.14
CA ALA A 560 -19.71 -11.70 -24.26
C ALA A 560 -19.30 -12.25 -22.88
N PHE A 561 -18.33 -11.62 -22.24
CA PHE A 561 -17.97 -11.91 -20.85
C PHE A 561 -18.77 -10.96 -19.95
N GLU A 562 -19.68 -11.50 -19.15
CA GLU A 562 -20.47 -10.72 -18.21
C GLU A 562 -19.65 -10.40 -16.96
N LEU A 563 -19.70 -9.15 -16.52
CA LEU A 563 -19.06 -8.66 -15.29
C LEU A 563 -19.98 -8.80 -14.08
N THR A 564 -20.89 -9.77 -14.12
CA THR A 564 -21.88 -10.07 -13.09
C THR A 564 -21.45 -11.30 -12.28
N GLY A 565 -21.57 -11.22 -10.95
CA GLY A 565 -21.22 -12.32 -10.03
C GLY A 565 -19.72 -12.49 -9.78
N SER A 566 -19.32 -13.62 -9.20
CA SER A 566 -17.94 -13.94 -8.81
C SER A 566 -17.07 -14.51 -9.94
N ARG A 567 -17.39 -14.19 -11.20
CA ARG A 567 -16.67 -14.71 -12.37
C ARG A 567 -15.45 -13.85 -12.65
N THR A 568 -14.30 -14.46 -12.93
CA THR A 568 -13.06 -13.74 -13.25
C THR A 568 -12.59 -14.13 -14.64
N PRO A 569 -12.29 -13.16 -15.54
CA PRO A 569 -11.75 -13.49 -16.85
C PRO A 569 -10.41 -14.19 -16.69
N CYS A 570 -10.29 -15.38 -17.25
CA CYS A 570 -9.06 -16.14 -17.30
C CYS A 570 -8.58 -16.14 -18.75
N LEU A 571 -7.40 -15.59 -19.00
CA LEU A 571 -6.79 -15.64 -20.32
C LEU A 571 -5.58 -16.56 -20.27
N VAL A 572 -5.60 -17.59 -21.11
CA VAL A 572 -4.53 -18.59 -21.24
C VAL A 572 -3.90 -18.45 -22.62
N VAL A 573 -2.57 -18.51 -22.66
CA VAL A 573 -1.78 -18.52 -23.90
C VAL A 573 -1.06 -19.87 -24.00
N ASP A 574 -1.27 -20.55 -25.12
CA ASP A 574 -0.62 -21.83 -25.46
C ASP A 574 0.04 -21.69 -26.84
N GLY A 575 1.37 -21.62 -26.86
CA GLY A 575 2.14 -21.19 -28.03
C GLY A 575 1.72 -19.79 -28.50
N GLU A 576 1.29 -19.67 -29.76
CA GLU A 576 0.75 -18.42 -30.31
C GLU A 576 -0.75 -18.25 -30.06
N ARG A 577 -1.47 -19.26 -29.56
CA ARG A 577 -2.93 -19.21 -29.40
C ARG A 577 -3.29 -18.66 -28.02
N PHE A 578 -4.21 -17.71 -27.98
CA PHE A 578 -4.80 -17.25 -26.72
C PHE A 578 -6.29 -17.59 -26.64
N THR A 579 -6.76 -17.87 -25.41
CA THR A 579 -8.15 -18.19 -25.11
C THR A 579 -8.58 -17.45 -23.84
N LEU A 580 -9.71 -16.74 -23.90
CA LEU A 580 -10.36 -16.08 -22.77
C LEU A 580 -11.58 -16.91 -22.34
N SER A 581 -11.69 -17.27 -21.06
CA SER A 581 -12.76 -18.09 -20.48
C SER A 581 -13.29 -17.58 -19.13
N ASP A 582 -14.44 -18.11 -18.70
CA ASP A 582 -15.05 -17.88 -17.37
C ASP A 582 -14.30 -18.61 -16.24
N GLY A 583 -13.03 -18.29 -16.04
CA GLY A 583 -12.14 -19.04 -15.14
C GLY A 583 -11.41 -20.19 -15.85
N PRO A 584 -10.54 -20.93 -15.13
CA PRO A 584 -9.60 -21.90 -15.73
C PRO A 584 -10.28 -23.02 -16.53
N ASP A 585 -11.43 -23.51 -16.07
CA ASP A 585 -12.21 -24.58 -16.71
C ASP A 585 -13.56 -24.06 -17.27
N GLY A 586 -13.66 -22.75 -17.48
CA GLY A 586 -14.89 -22.06 -17.86
C GLY A 586 -15.18 -22.06 -19.35
N VAL A 587 -16.37 -21.56 -19.72
CA VAL A 587 -16.78 -21.42 -21.12
C VAL A 587 -15.87 -20.40 -21.82
N VAL A 588 -15.37 -20.77 -23.01
CA VAL A 588 -14.57 -19.88 -23.85
C VAL A 588 -15.42 -18.72 -24.37
N ARG A 589 -15.00 -17.49 -24.08
CA ARG A 589 -15.63 -16.24 -24.49
C ARG A 589 -14.98 -15.64 -25.73
N ALA A 590 -13.66 -15.68 -25.82
CA ALA A 590 -12.92 -15.21 -26.99
C ALA A 590 -11.65 -16.04 -27.23
N SER A 591 -11.17 -16.04 -28.47
CA SER A 591 -9.90 -16.68 -28.83
C SER A 591 -9.25 -15.98 -30.02
N GLY A 592 -7.97 -16.22 -30.23
CA GLY A 592 -7.23 -15.77 -31.39
C GLY A 592 -5.78 -16.24 -31.34
N THR A 593 -4.94 -15.65 -32.19
CA THR A 593 -3.49 -15.90 -32.22
C THR A 593 -2.72 -14.61 -32.03
N LEU A 594 -1.61 -14.65 -31.31
CA LEU A 594 -0.73 -13.53 -31.00
C LEU A 594 0.70 -13.91 -31.39
N ALA A 595 1.35 -13.03 -32.12
CA ALA A 595 2.77 -13.13 -32.43
C ALA A 595 3.44 -11.77 -32.30
N ALA A 596 4.71 -11.77 -31.87
CA ALA A 596 5.56 -10.58 -31.96
C ALA A 596 5.75 -10.18 -33.44
N ALA A 597 5.84 -8.88 -33.71
CA ALA A 597 6.06 -8.37 -35.06
C ALA A 597 7.41 -7.65 -35.15
N ALA A 598 7.94 -7.53 -36.35
CA ALA A 598 9.09 -6.65 -36.59
C ALA A 598 8.65 -5.18 -36.49
N PRO A 599 9.53 -4.26 -36.04
CA PRO A 599 9.25 -2.83 -36.10
C PRO A 599 9.08 -2.36 -37.56
N GLU A 600 7.87 -1.93 -37.89
CA GLU A 600 7.55 -1.31 -39.17
C GLU A 600 7.29 0.20 -38.97
N ILE A 601 7.61 1.02 -39.97
CA ILE A 601 7.30 2.45 -39.94
C ILE A 601 5.77 2.59 -39.97
N PRO A 602 5.13 3.16 -38.92
CA PRO A 602 3.68 3.18 -38.86
C PRO A 602 3.06 4.06 -39.95
N GLU A 603 1.94 3.61 -40.50
CA GLU A 603 1.09 4.37 -41.41
C GLU A 603 0.77 5.75 -40.81
N ARG A 604 0.63 6.77 -41.67
CA ARG A 604 0.09 8.08 -41.28
C ARG A 604 -1.18 8.38 -42.05
N ILE A 605 -2.21 8.78 -41.32
CA ILE A 605 -3.43 9.35 -41.90
C ILE A 605 -3.34 10.87 -41.95
N ASP A 606 -4.11 11.49 -42.86
CA ASP A 606 -4.34 12.93 -42.89
C ASP A 606 -5.77 13.23 -42.41
N PRO A 607 -5.97 13.58 -41.13
CA PRO A 607 -7.29 13.83 -40.57
C PRO A 607 -8.02 14.99 -41.25
N ALA A 608 -7.31 15.99 -41.78
CA ALA A 608 -7.93 17.13 -42.45
C ALA A 608 -8.49 16.71 -43.81
N ALA A 609 -7.71 15.96 -44.59
CA ALA A 609 -8.15 15.44 -45.88
C ALA A 609 -9.30 14.42 -45.73
N ILE A 610 -9.24 13.53 -44.73
CA ILE A 610 -10.33 12.60 -44.42
C ILE A 610 -11.59 13.37 -43.98
N GLY A 611 -11.43 14.34 -43.08
CA GLY A 611 -12.54 15.18 -42.62
C GLY A 611 -13.27 15.87 -43.78
N ALA A 612 -12.54 16.36 -44.78
CA ALA A 612 -13.13 16.97 -45.98
C ALA A 612 -14.01 16.01 -46.81
N ARG A 613 -13.70 14.71 -46.83
CA ARG A 613 -14.51 13.68 -47.52
C ARG A 613 -15.72 13.20 -46.70
N CYS A 614 -15.77 13.56 -45.42
CA CYS A 614 -16.81 13.19 -44.47
C CYS A 614 -17.69 14.42 -44.11
N PRO A 615 -18.70 14.75 -44.95
CA PRO A 615 -19.47 15.98 -44.81
C PRO A 615 -20.52 15.94 -43.70
N ARG A 616 -20.98 14.74 -43.31
CA ARG A 616 -21.97 14.59 -42.23
C ARG A 616 -21.25 14.59 -40.90
N ARG A 617 -21.86 15.19 -39.88
CA ARG A 617 -21.30 15.28 -38.53
C ARG A 617 -22.32 14.79 -37.52
N ARG A 618 -21.83 14.01 -36.56
CA ARG A 618 -22.55 13.60 -35.37
C ARG A 618 -21.77 14.02 -34.13
N SER A 619 -22.41 14.70 -33.19
CA SER A 619 -21.77 15.05 -31.92
C SER A 619 -21.62 13.80 -31.04
N GLY A 620 -20.64 13.80 -30.12
CA GLY A 620 -20.51 12.78 -29.08
C GLY A 620 -21.82 12.54 -28.32
N PRO A 621 -22.48 13.58 -27.78
CA PRO A 621 -23.79 13.43 -27.13
C PRO A 621 -24.84 12.72 -27.99
N ASP A 622 -24.99 13.09 -29.27
CA ASP A 622 -25.95 12.45 -30.18
C ASP A 622 -25.58 11.00 -30.52
N LEU A 623 -24.28 10.68 -30.52
CA LEU A 623 -23.76 9.34 -30.72
C LEU A 623 -24.11 8.45 -29.51
N TYR A 624 -23.76 8.88 -28.30
CA TYR A 624 -24.06 8.12 -27.08
C TYR A 624 -25.55 8.02 -26.79
N ALA A 625 -26.35 9.03 -27.12
CA ALA A 625 -27.80 8.95 -27.02
C ALA A 625 -28.38 7.85 -27.91
N ALA A 626 -27.85 7.63 -29.11
CA ALA A 626 -28.31 6.52 -29.95
C ALA A 626 -27.74 5.17 -29.56
N PHE A 627 -26.53 5.10 -29.01
CA PHE A 627 -26.07 3.86 -28.38
C PHE A 627 -27.03 3.46 -27.25
N ALA A 628 -27.37 4.40 -26.36
CA ALA A 628 -28.34 4.16 -25.29
C ALA A 628 -29.73 3.76 -25.82
N GLY A 629 -30.22 4.45 -26.86
CA GLY A 629 -31.48 4.09 -27.54
C GLY A 629 -31.45 2.72 -28.22
N ALA A 630 -30.27 2.23 -28.58
CA ALA A 630 -30.03 0.88 -29.10
C ALA A 630 -29.72 -0.14 -27.99
N GLY A 631 -29.74 0.25 -26.72
CA GLY A 631 -29.47 -0.64 -25.58
C GLY A 631 -27.98 -0.86 -25.29
N ILE A 632 -27.08 0.01 -25.74
CA ILE A 632 -25.68 0.04 -25.34
C ILE A 632 -25.44 1.30 -24.51
N GLU A 633 -25.26 1.17 -23.20
CA GLU A 633 -25.05 2.30 -22.30
C GLU A 633 -23.57 2.41 -21.94
N TYR A 634 -22.94 3.42 -22.53
CA TYR A 634 -21.60 3.85 -22.15
C TYR A 634 -21.69 4.88 -21.02
N GLY A 635 -21.08 4.58 -19.87
CA GLY A 635 -20.87 5.53 -18.77
C GLY A 635 -19.71 6.50 -19.03
N PRO A 636 -19.43 7.44 -18.13
CA PRO A 636 -18.50 8.54 -18.36
C PRO A 636 -17.10 8.10 -18.80
N SER A 637 -16.62 6.93 -18.36
CA SER A 637 -15.28 6.44 -18.73
C SER A 637 -15.18 5.99 -20.20
N PHE A 638 -16.25 5.47 -20.80
CA PHE A 638 -16.26 4.98 -22.20
C PHE A 638 -16.71 6.03 -23.23
N ARG A 639 -17.05 7.25 -22.79
CA ARG A 639 -17.46 8.35 -23.67
C ARG A 639 -16.27 9.16 -24.18
N ALA A 640 -15.42 8.54 -25.00
CA ALA A 640 -14.15 9.14 -25.46
C ALA A 640 -14.16 9.74 -26.88
N LEU A 641 -15.27 9.64 -27.62
CA LEU A 641 -15.49 10.36 -28.88
C LEU A 641 -16.22 11.70 -28.67
N ASP A 642 -15.56 12.80 -29.02
CA ASP A 642 -16.13 14.16 -28.97
C ASP A 642 -17.08 14.42 -30.17
N GLU A 643 -16.72 13.89 -31.34
CA GLU A 643 -17.52 13.94 -32.56
C GLU A 643 -17.11 12.83 -33.54
N VAL A 644 -18.01 12.47 -34.45
CA VAL A 644 -17.69 11.63 -35.61
C VAL A 644 -18.19 12.31 -36.88
N ARG A 645 -17.28 12.52 -37.82
CA ARG A 645 -17.61 12.94 -39.19
C ARG A 645 -17.70 11.72 -40.07
N HIS A 646 -18.67 11.64 -40.98
CA HIS A 646 -18.82 10.48 -41.85
C HIS A 646 -19.36 10.80 -43.25
N GLY A 647 -19.01 9.93 -44.19
CA GLY A 647 -19.59 9.81 -45.53
C GLY A 647 -20.45 8.54 -45.63
N ALA A 648 -20.48 7.91 -46.80
CA ALA A 648 -21.15 6.63 -47.02
C ALA A 648 -20.32 5.45 -46.45
N ASP A 649 -19.03 5.41 -46.79
CA ASP A 649 -18.14 4.28 -46.49
C ASP A 649 -16.89 4.67 -45.69
N GLU A 650 -16.80 5.91 -45.22
CA GLU A 650 -15.63 6.43 -44.49
C GLU A 650 -16.09 7.31 -43.31
N ALA A 651 -15.45 7.18 -42.15
CA ALA A 651 -15.72 8.00 -40.97
C ALA A 651 -14.43 8.37 -40.21
N LEU A 652 -14.48 9.51 -39.52
CA LEU A 652 -13.39 10.03 -38.70
C LEU A 652 -13.94 10.53 -37.36
N GLY A 653 -13.62 9.80 -36.29
CA GLY A 653 -13.91 10.18 -34.91
C GLY A 653 -12.78 11.00 -34.30
N VAL A 654 -13.12 12.04 -33.55
CA VAL A 654 -12.18 12.80 -32.71
C VAL A 654 -12.14 12.13 -31.33
N LEU A 655 -10.98 11.58 -30.99
CA LEU A 655 -10.76 10.84 -29.75
C LEU A 655 -10.18 11.75 -28.67
N ASN A 656 -10.80 11.72 -27.50
CA ASN A 656 -10.38 12.41 -26.29
C ASN A 656 -10.76 11.58 -25.06
N LEU A 657 -9.79 10.86 -24.49
CA LEU A 657 -10.03 10.05 -23.29
C LEU A 657 -10.34 10.96 -22.08
N PRO A 658 -11.28 10.55 -21.20
CA PRO A 658 -11.48 11.23 -19.93
C PRO A 658 -10.16 11.31 -19.13
N PRO A 659 -9.90 12.40 -18.35
CA PRO A 659 -8.61 12.61 -17.69
C PRO A 659 -8.13 11.43 -16.83
N ALA A 660 -9.06 10.78 -16.12
CA ALA A 660 -8.76 9.59 -15.32
C ALA A 660 -8.21 8.43 -16.18
N ARG A 661 -8.77 8.23 -17.39
CA ARG A 661 -8.36 7.16 -18.33
C ARG A 661 -7.13 7.54 -19.14
N ALA A 662 -6.98 8.82 -19.46
CA ALA A 662 -5.78 9.32 -20.12
C ALA A 662 -4.51 9.09 -19.26
N ALA A 663 -4.63 9.20 -17.93
CA ALA A 663 -3.53 8.95 -17.00
C ALA A 663 -3.10 7.47 -16.93
N GLU A 664 -3.96 6.53 -17.33
CA GLU A 664 -3.67 5.08 -17.29
C GLU A 664 -2.90 4.57 -18.52
N VAL A 665 -2.95 5.30 -19.65
CA VAL A 665 -2.34 4.88 -20.92
C VAL A 665 -0.85 4.49 -20.81
N PRO A 666 0.01 5.22 -20.07
CA PRO A 666 1.43 4.82 -19.92
C PRO A 666 1.63 3.45 -19.26
N GLY A 667 0.71 3.02 -18.39
CA GLY A 667 0.74 1.69 -17.74
C GLY A 667 -0.12 0.64 -18.43
N ARG A 668 -0.88 1.02 -19.47
CA ARG A 668 -1.79 0.16 -20.23
C ARG A 668 -1.77 0.58 -21.70
N PRO A 669 -0.74 0.18 -22.47
CA PRO A 669 -0.50 0.69 -23.82
C PRO A 669 -1.63 0.36 -24.80
N LEU A 670 -2.42 -0.70 -24.55
CA LEU A 670 -3.64 -1.04 -25.27
C LEU A 670 -4.88 -0.73 -24.43
N HIS A 671 -5.04 0.54 -24.03
CA HIS A 671 -6.12 0.96 -23.14
C HIS A 671 -7.50 0.67 -23.76
N PRO A 672 -8.40 -0.08 -23.07
CA PRO A 672 -9.65 -0.55 -23.66
C PRO A 672 -10.60 0.57 -24.04
N VAL A 673 -10.64 1.70 -23.32
CA VAL A 673 -11.46 2.86 -23.71
C VAL A 673 -11.04 3.42 -25.08
N ALA A 674 -9.75 3.51 -25.37
CA ALA A 674 -9.28 4.07 -26.64
C ALA A 674 -9.59 3.13 -27.80
N LEU A 675 -9.38 1.83 -27.60
CA LEU A 675 -9.69 0.81 -28.59
C LEU A 675 -11.20 0.68 -28.83
N ASP A 676 -11.99 0.72 -27.75
CA ASP A 676 -13.45 0.61 -27.83
C ASP A 676 -14.04 1.85 -28.51
N ALA A 677 -13.58 3.06 -28.15
CA ALA A 677 -13.94 4.29 -28.85
C ALA A 677 -13.60 4.25 -30.34
N ALA A 678 -12.51 3.58 -30.73
CA ALA A 678 -12.22 3.36 -32.15
C ALA A 678 -13.30 2.50 -32.83
N LEU A 679 -13.79 1.46 -32.15
CA LEU A 679 -14.88 0.62 -32.65
C LEU A 679 -16.23 1.34 -32.63
N GLN A 680 -16.49 2.19 -31.62
CA GLN A 680 -17.70 3.01 -31.55
C GLN A 680 -17.84 3.94 -32.77
N ALA A 681 -16.74 4.41 -33.36
CA ALA A 681 -16.78 5.24 -34.57
C ALA A 681 -17.38 4.50 -35.78
N VAL A 682 -17.35 3.15 -35.80
CA VAL A 682 -17.97 2.33 -36.86
C VAL A 682 -19.48 2.52 -36.90
N ALA A 683 -20.12 2.80 -35.77
CA ALA A 683 -21.57 3.02 -35.68
C ALA A 683 -22.05 4.22 -36.52
N ALA A 684 -21.16 5.16 -36.86
CA ALA A 684 -21.49 6.25 -37.77
C ALA A 684 -21.76 5.78 -39.20
N LEU A 685 -21.25 4.60 -39.59
CA LEU A 685 -21.47 3.99 -40.90
C LEU A 685 -22.57 2.93 -40.87
N SER A 686 -22.94 2.37 -39.71
CA SER A 686 -23.87 1.23 -39.60
C SER A 686 -25.19 1.51 -38.87
N ALA A 687 -25.50 2.79 -38.62
CA ALA A 687 -26.63 3.26 -37.81
C ALA A 687 -28.02 2.72 -38.21
N GLU A 688 -28.21 2.22 -39.44
CA GLU A 688 -29.49 1.69 -39.93
C GLU A 688 -29.80 0.25 -39.46
N THR A 689 -28.84 -0.43 -38.82
CA THR A 689 -28.93 -1.89 -38.55
C THR A 689 -29.14 -2.27 -37.07
N GLY A 690 -29.39 -1.29 -36.19
CA GLY A 690 -29.60 -1.50 -34.76
C GLY A 690 -28.29 -1.71 -33.97
N PRO A 691 -28.34 -2.11 -32.69
CA PRO A 691 -27.14 -2.29 -31.87
C PRO A 691 -26.27 -3.42 -32.42
N GLN A 692 -24.98 -3.17 -32.61
CA GLN A 692 -24.04 -4.15 -33.10
C GLN A 692 -22.85 -4.32 -32.16
N VAL A 693 -22.34 -5.53 -32.05
CA VAL A 693 -21.16 -5.88 -31.24
C VAL A 693 -20.09 -6.56 -32.11
N PRO A 694 -18.80 -6.44 -31.78
CA PRO A 694 -17.74 -7.17 -32.46
C PRO A 694 -17.97 -8.69 -32.41
N PHE A 695 -17.78 -9.36 -33.55
CA PHE A 695 -17.92 -10.82 -33.67
C PHE A 695 -16.62 -11.49 -34.12
N ALA A 696 -15.94 -10.92 -35.11
CA ALA A 696 -14.66 -11.41 -35.58
C ALA A 696 -13.74 -10.26 -36.00
N LEU A 697 -12.44 -10.49 -35.89
CA LEU A 697 -11.41 -9.60 -36.41
C LEU A 697 -10.33 -10.43 -37.09
N ARG A 698 -10.06 -10.16 -38.37
CA ARG A 698 -9.02 -10.88 -39.13
C ARG A 698 -7.63 -10.58 -38.58
N GLU A 699 -7.30 -9.31 -38.39
CA GLU A 699 -5.98 -8.88 -37.91
C GLU A 699 -6.04 -7.56 -37.12
N LEU A 700 -5.26 -7.50 -36.04
CA LEU A 700 -4.91 -6.30 -35.29
C LEU A 700 -3.40 -6.11 -35.40
N GLU A 701 -2.97 -4.97 -35.95
CA GLU A 701 -1.58 -4.56 -35.98
C GLU A 701 -1.35 -3.52 -34.88
N ILE A 702 -0.37 -3.79 -34.01
CA ILE A 702 -0.04 -2.94 -32.87
C ILE A 702 1.37 -2.39 -33.11
N HIS A 703 1.47 -1.09 -33.39
CA HIS A 703 2.77 -0.43 -33.61
C HIS A 703 3.32 0.23 -32.34
N GLY A 704 2.44 0.59 -31.40
CA GLY A 704 2.82 1.28 -30.17
C GLY A 704 1.62 1.56 -29.26
N PRO A 705 1.81 2.35 -28.18
CA PRO A 705 0.73 2.68 -27.26
C PRO A 705 -0.35 3.53 -27.92
N VAL A 706 -1.61 3.26 -27.57
CA VAL A 706 -2.76 4.02 -28.06
C VAL A 706 -2.71 5.50 -27.63
N PRO A 707 -3.26 6.42 -28.42
CA PRO A 707 -3.34 7.83 -28.05
C PRO A 707 -4.36 8.08 -26.94
N SER A 708 -4.04 8.97 -25.99
CA SER A 708 -5.04 9.57 -25.09
C SER A 708 -5.90 10.62 -25.78
N THR A 709 -5.36 11.27 -26.81
CA THR A 709 -6.09 12.17 -27.71
C THR A 709 -5.61 11.98 -29.15
N GLY A 710 -6.53 11.98 -30.11
CA GLY A 710 -6.20 11.64 -31.49
C GLY A 710 -7.43 11.42 -32.35
N TYR A 711 -7.34 10.43 -33.25
CA TYR A 711 -8.36 10.16 -34.25
C TYR A 711 -8.65 8.66 -34.38
N ALA A 712 -9.91 8.32 -34.61
CA ALA A 712 -10.34 7.00 -35.04
C ALA A 712 -10.84 7.09 -36.49
N HIS A 713 -10.10 6.53 -37.44
CA HIS A 713 -10.47 6.53 -38.85
C HIS A 713 -11.02 5.17 -39.25
N VAL A 714 -12.24 5.15 -39.80
CA VAL A 714 -12.96 3.94 -40.20
C VAL A 714 -13.19 3.97 -41.70
N VAL A 715 -12.93 2.85 -42.36
CA VAL A 715 -13.29 2.61 -43.76
C VAL A 715 -14.07 1.31 -43.83
N ARG A 716 -15.18 1.31 -44.56
CA ARG A 716 -15.96 0.13 -44.92
C ARG A 716 -15.50 -0.39 -46.28
N ASP A 717 -15.23 -1.68 -46.37
CA ASP A 717 -14.91 -2.39 -47.61
C ASP A 717 -15.80 -3.63 -47.76
N GLU A 718 -15.62 -4.41 -48.84
CA GLU A 718 -16.39 -5.63 -49.10
C GLU A 718 -16.17 -6.73 -48.04
N ASP A 719 -15.05 -6.68 -47.32
CA ASP A 719 -14.62 -7.68 -46.33
C ASP A 719 -14.91 -7.27 -44.87
N GLY A 720 -15.50 -6.09 -44.65
CA GLY A 720 -15.90 -5.57 -43.35
C GLY A 720 -15.43 -4.14 -43.09
N PHE A 721 -14.86 -3.90 -41.91
CA PHE A 721 -14.33 -2.59 -41.53
C PHE A 721 -12.83 -2.63 -41.27
N THR A 722 -12.13 -1.60 -41.74
CA THR A 722 -10.77 -1.28 -41.34
C THR A 722 -10.81 -0.05 -40.42
N VAL A 723 -10.27 -0.17 -39.20
CA VAL A 723 -10.25 0.90 -38.18
C VAL A 723 -8.81 1.25 -37.83
N ARG A 724 -8.45 2.53 -37.89
CA ARG A 724 -7.11 3.03 -37.55
C ARG A 724 -7.23 3.97 -36.36
N LEU A 725 -6.49 3.69 -35.29
CA LEU A 725 -6.38 4.56 -34.14
C LEU A 725 -5.06 5.34 -34.22
N ALA A 726 -5.13 6.66 -34.37
CA ALA A 726 -3.99 7.50 -34.69
C ALA A 726 -3.80 8.65 -33.69
N HIS A 727 -2.54 9.03 -33.45
CA HIS A 727 -2.18 10.22 -32.68
C HIS A 727 -2.61 11.51 -33.41
N ARG A 728 -2.58 12.65 -32.71
CA ARG A 728 -2.93 13.96 -33.29
C ARG A 728 -2.13 14.34 -34.54
N ASP A 729 -0.92 13.82 -34.69
CA ASP A 729 -0.08 14.05 -35.87
C ASP A 729 -0.27 13.00 -36.99
N GLY A 730 -1.33 12.20 -36.91
CA GLY A 730 -1.73 11.24 -37.92
C GLY A 730 -1.03 9.88 -37.84
N ARG A 731 0.00 9.70 -36.99
CA ARG A 731 0.66 8.38 -36.83
C ARG A 731 -0.32 7.35 -36.28
N VAL A 732 -0.49 6.23 -36.97
CA VAL A 732 -1.33 5.11 -36.55
C VAL A 732 -0.61 4.32 -35.45
N ALA A 733 -1.25 4.16 -34.30
CA ALA A 733 -0.78 3.34 -33.20
C ALA A 733 -1.26 1.89 -33.31
N VAL A 734 -2.54 1.72 -33.70
CA VAL A 734 -3.20 0.43 -33.83
C VAL A 734 -4.08 0.42 -35.08
N ARG A 735 -4.07 -0.69 -35.83
CA ARG A 735 -4.91 -0.92 -37.00
C ARG A 735 -5.67 -2.22 -36.90
N PHE A 736 -6.99 -2.13 -36.97
CA PHE A 736 -7.91 -3.26 -37.10
C PHE A 736 -8.20 -3.47 -38.59
N THR A 737 -8.07 -4.69 -39.08
CA THR A 737 -8.41 -5.03 -40.46
C THR A 737 -9.38 -6.22 -40.49
N GLY A 738 -10.45 -6.10 -41.28
CA GLY A 738 -11.48 -7.15 -41.39
C GLY A 738 -12.28 -7.32 -40.10
N LEU A 739 -12.68 -6.20 -39.48
CA LEU A 739 -13.60 -6.21 -38.34
C LEU A 739 -15.02 -6.52 -38.83
N ALA A 740 -15.61 -7.58 -38.31
CA ALA A 740 -16.99 -7.97 -38.56
C ALA A 740 -17.84 -7.72 -37.31
N LEU A 741 -18.99 -7.08 -37.52
CA LEU A 741 -19.98 -6.79 -36.48
C LEU A 741 -21.22 -7.68 -36.64
N ARG A 742 -21.89 -8.01 -35.53
CA ARG A 742 -23.19 -8.71 -35.52
C ARG A 742 -24.22 -7.94 -34.71
N PRO A 743 -25.53 -8.06 -35.02
CA PRO A 743 -26.57 -7.51 -34.16
C PRO A 743 -26.48 -8.04 -32.72
N SER A 744 -26.61 -7.15 -31.74
CA SER A 744 -26.74 -7.50 -30.33
C SER A 744 -28.17 -8.02 -30.08
N ARG A 745 -28.33 -9.32 -29.84
CA ARG A 745 -29.63 -9.89 -29.46
C ARG A 745 -29.80 -9.84 -27.93
N PRO A 746 -30.89 -9.28 -27.39
CA PRO A 746 -31.23 -9.49 -25.99
C PRO A 746 -31.53 -10.98 -25.76
N ALA A 747 -31.17 -11.50 -24.59
CA ALA A 747 -31.27 -12.92 -24.25
C ALA A 747 -32.73 -13.48 -24.16
N ALA A 748 -33.76 -12.73 -24.59
CA ALA A 748 -35.16 -13.11 -24.40
C ALA A 748 -36.16 -12.52 -25.43
N ALA A 749 -35.79 -12.36 -26.71
CA ALA A 749 -36.78 -12.03 -27.74
C ALA A 749 -37.15 -13.28 -28.57
N PRO A 750 -38.44 -13.64 -28.71
CA PRO A 750 -38.85 -14.69 -29.64
C PRO A 750 -38.58 -14.25 -31.07
N VAL A 751 -38.15 -15.20 -31.90
CA VAL A 751 -37.89 -14.99 -33.33
C VAL A 751 -39.21 -14.63 -34.03
N PRO A 752 -39.30 -13.50 -34.77
CA PRO A 752 -40.44 -13.28 -35.64
C PRO A 752 -40.40 -14.29 -36.78
N ASP A 753 -41.45 -15.12 -36.89
CA ASP A 753 -41.68 -15.97 -38.05
C ASP A 753 -41.66 -15.11 -39.32
N GLY A 754 -40.68 -15.32 -40.21
CA GLY A 754 -40.77 -14.78 -41.56
C GLY A 754 -39.51 -14.25 -42.25
N THR A 755 -38.28 -14.42 -41.72
CA THR A 755 -37.08 -14.15 -42.54
C THR A 755 -36.16 -15.36 -42.57
N GLY A 756 -35.92 -15.87 -43.78
CA GLY A 756 -35.31 -17.16 -44.07
C GLY A 756 -33.97 -17.37 -43.37
N ALA A 757 -33.89 -18.46 -42.62
CA ALA A 757 -32.64 -18.96 -42.06
C ALA A 757 -31.67 -19.31 -43.20
N LEU A 758 -30.52 -18.62 -43.23
CA LEU A 758 -29.35 -19.01 -44.03
C LEU A 758 -28.45 -20.02 -43.29
N VAL A 759 -28.93 -20.61 -42.20
CA VAL A 759 -28.20 -21.63 -41.44
C VAL A 759 -29.17 -22.75 -41.08
N HIS A 760 -28.86 -23.97 -41.51
CA HIS A 760 -29.53 -25.17 -41.02
C HIS A 760 -29.02 -25.47 -39.61
N LEU A 761 -29.93 -25.53 -38.64
CA LEU A 761 -29.64 -26.14 -37.33
C LEU A 761 -29.74 -27.66 -37.50
N PRO A 762 -28.74 -28.44 -37.07
CA PRO A 762 -28.85 -29.89 -37.08
C PRO A 762 -29.90 -30.32 -36.05
N GLU A 763 -31.04 -30.85 -36.53
CA GLU A 763 -31.97 -31.60 -35.69
C GLU A 763 -31.52 -33.07 -35.67
N TRP A 764 -31.31 -33.58 -34.46
CA TRP A 764 -30.94 -34.98 -34.25
C TRP A 764 -32.19 -35.84 -34.27
N HIS A 765 -32.19 -36.85 -35.14
CA HIS A 765 -33.19 -37.90 -35.14
C HIS A 765 -32.52 -39.24 -34.85
N GLU A 766 -33.20 -40.09 -34.08
CA GLU A 766 -32.74 -41.46 -33.85
C GLU A 766 -32.79 -42.22 -35.18
N ALA A 767 -31.62 -42.47 -35.76
CA ALA A 767 -31.49 -43.41 -36.86
C ALA A 767 -31.58 -44.81 -36.25
N GLY A 768 -32.56 -45.61 -36.66
CA GLY A 768 -32.64 -47.02 -36.27
C GLY A 768 -31.37 -47.80 -36.63
N PRO A 769 -31.28 -49.09 -36.26
CA PRO A 769 -30.09 -49.90 -36.49
C PRO A 769 -29.65 -49.85 -37.97
N VAL A 770 -28.37 -49.55 -38.19
CA VAL A 770 -27.76 -49.54 -39.53
C VAL A 770 -27.66 -50.97 -40.03
N GLU A 771 -28.24 -51.26 -41.22
CA GLU A 771 -28.07 -52.55 -41.86
C GLU A 771 -26.59 -52.80 -42.19
N ASP A 772 -26.12 -54.00 -41.86
CA ASP A 772 -24.74 -54.44 -42.05
C ASP A 772 -24.35 -54.30 -43.52
N ARG A 773 -23.32 -53.47 -43.82
CA ARG A 773 -22.77 -53.37 -45.18
C ARG A 773 -22.03 -54.66 -45.50
N ALA A 774 -22.76 -55.66 -46.00
CA ALA A 774 -22.16 -56.77 -46.70
C ALA A 774 -21.59 -56.28 -48.05
N GLY A 775 -20.27 -56.22 -48.16
CA GLY A 775 -19.57 -56.28 -49.45
C GLY A 775 -19.14 -54.95 -50.04
N ASP A 776 -17.87 -54.61 -49.80
CA ASP A 776 -16.86 -54.17 -50.78
C ASP A 776 -15.68 -53.70 -49.92
N GLY A 777 -14.63 -54.52 -49.74
CA GLY A 777 -13.56 -54.34 -48.74
C GLY A 777 -12.64 -53.12 -48.89
N ALA A 778 -13.20 -51.93 -49.17
CA ALA A 778 -12.52 -50.66 -49.22
C ALA A 778 -12.61 -49.95 -47.85
N PRO A 779 -11.50 -49.34 -47.38
CA PRO A 779 -11.46 -48.69 -46.07
C PRO A 779 -12.38 -47.46 -46.03
N ALA A 780 -13.23 -47.38 -45.00
CA ALA A 780 -14.11 -46.24 -44.76
C ALA A 780 -13.39 -45.16 -43.94
N ARG A 781 -13.79 -43.88 -44.08
CA ARG A 781 -13.47 -42.85 -43.08
C ARG A 781 -14.52 -42.93 -41.98
N VAL A 782 -14.10 -43.01 -40.72
CA VAL A 782 -14.99 -43.11 -39.57
C VAL A 782 -14.70 -41.93 -38.63
N GLN A 783 -15.73 -41.19 -38.23
CA GLN A 783 -15.61 -40.11 -37.25
C GLN A 783 -16.42 -40.46 -36.01
N VAL A 784 -15.73 -40.70 -34.90
CA VAL A 784 -16.36 -41.07 -33.62
C VAL A 784 -16.58 -39.80 -32.80
N VAL A 785 -17.81 -39.29 -32.79
CA VAL A 785 -18.17 -38.11 -31.99
C VAL A 785 -18.60 -38.55 -30.60
N HIS A 786 -18.12 -37.90 -29.54
CA HIS A 786 -18.45 -38.28 -28.16
C HIS A 786 -18.57 -37.09 -27.20
N GLY A 787 -19.19 -37.35 -26.03
CA GLY A 787 -19.41 -36.36 -24.97
C GLY A 787 -18.39 -36.44 -23.83
N ALA A 788 -18.51 -35.50 -22.88
CA ALA A 788 -17.68 -35.42 -21.67
C ALA A 788 -18.06 -36.55 -20.69
N GLY A 789 -17.38 -37.70 -20.82
CA GLY A 789 -17.61 -38.88 -19.97
C GLY A 789 -17.54 -40.22 -20.70
N THR A 790 -17.41 -40.23 -22.04
CA THR A 790 -17.42 -41.46 -22.86
C THR A 790 -16.15 -41.63 -23.71
N ALA A 791 -15.06 -40.97 -23.33
CA ALA A 791 -13.79 -40.98 -24.08
C ALA A 791 -13.17 -42.38 -24.23
N GLU A 792 -13.15 -43.20 -23.18
CA GLU A 792 -12.59 -44.56 -23.23
C GLU A 792 -13.31 -45.45 -24.26
N LEU A 793 -14.63 -45.32 -24.37
CA LEU A 793 -15.43 -46.07 -25.34
C LEU A 793 -15.24 -45.54 -26.77
N ALA A 794 -15.07 -44.22 -26.93
CA ALA A 794 -14.74 -43.61 -28.22
C ALA A 794 -13.39 -44.10 -28.75
N GLU A 795 -12.38 -44.20 -27.87
CA GLU A 795 -11.07 -44.75 -28.21
C GLU A 795 -11.15 -46.24 -28.59
N ALA A 796 -11.94 -47.04 -27.86
CA ALA A 796 -12.15 -48.45 -28.18
C ALA A 796 -12.78 -48.66 -29.58
N LEU A 797 -13.74 -47.80 -29.96
CA LEU A 797 -14.38 -47.83 -31.28
C LEU A 797 -13.43 -47.40 -32.40
N VAL A 798 -12.62 -46.35 -32.18
CA VAL A 798 -11.58 -45.94 -33.13
C VAL A 798 -10.57 -47.06 -33.34
N ALA A 799 -10.16 -47.75 -32.28
CA ALA A 799 -9.24 -48.88 -32.35
C ALA A 799 -9.82 -50.07 -33.13
N ALA A 800 -11.10 -50.40 -32.89
CA ALA A 800 -11.78 -51.49 -33.60
C ALA A 800 -11.89 -51.22 -35.12
N HIS A 801 -12.23 -49.99 -35.51
CA HIS A 801 -12.31 -49.61 -36.94
C HIS A 801 -10.93 -49.57 -37.61
N ARG A 802 -9.90 -49.05 -36.93
CA ARG A 802 -8.52 -49.11 -37.47
C ARG A 802 -8.04 -50.55 -37.65
N ALA A 803 -8.40 -51.46 -36.74
CA ALA A 803 -8.08 -52.89 -36.86
C ALA A 803 -8.81 -53.55 -38.05
N ALA A 804 -9.99 -53.06 -38.42
CA ALA A 804 -10.74 -53.48 -39.61
C ALA A 804 -10.24 -52.84 -40.92
N GLY A 805 -9.25 -51.94 -40.86
CA GLY A 805 -8.65 -51.27 -42.02
C GLY A 805 -9.18 -49.86 -42.29
N ASP A 806 -10.13 -49.36 -41.49
CA ASP A 806 -10.75 -48.04 -41.69
C ASP A 806 -9.90 -46.88 -41.15
N HIS A 807 -10.10 -45.69 -41.72
CA HIS A 807 -9.53 -44.43 -41.24
C HIS A 807 -10.45 -43.81 -40.18
N ALA A 808 -10.25 -44.19 -38.90
CA ALA A 808 -11.05 -43.69 -37.78
C ALA A 808 -10.37 -42.57 -36.97
N VAL A 809 -11.13 -41.53 -36.59
CA VAL A 809 -10.71 -40.42 -35.70
C VAL A 809 -11.82 -40.09 -34.70
N ALA A 810 -11.46 -39.85 -33.44
CA ALA A 810 -12.38 -39.35 -32.42
C ALA A 810 -12.47 -37.82 -32.44
N VAL A 811 -13.68 -37.27 -32.29
CA VAL A 811 -13.95 -35.82 -32.29
C VAL A 811 -14.82 -35.47 -31.08
N THR A 812 -14.32 -34.62 -30.20
CA THR A 812 -15.10 -34.13 -29.05
C THR A 812 -16.13 -33.09 -29.53
N ALA A 813 -17.41 -33.26 -29.18
CA ALA A 813 -18.44 -32.29 -29.57
C ALA A 813 -18.35 -30.97 -28.77
N LEU A 814 -18.70 -29.86 -29.43
CA LEU A 814 -18.89 -28.52 -28.85
C LEU A 814 -20.28 -28.43 -28.16
N ASP A 815 -20.28 -27.96 -26.90
CA ASP A 815 -21.40 -27.65 -25.98
C ASP A 815 -22.34 -28.84 -25.58
N PRO A 816 -22.35 -29.31 -24.31
CA PRO A 816 -23.18 -30.43 -23.84
C PRO A 816 -24.69 -30.13 -23.67
N GLY A 817 -25.16 -28.96 -24.09
CA GLY A 817 -26.47 -28.43 -23.72
C GLY A 817 -27.69 -29.07 -24.40
N ASP A 818 -27.54 -29.70 -25.57
CA ASP A 818 -28.69 -30.15 -26.40
C ASP A 818 -28.60 -31.63 -26.87
N ALA A 819 -27.64 -32.42 -26.38
CA ALA A 819 -27.54 -33.83 -26.74
C ALA A 819 -28.09 -34.73 -25.61
N PRO A 820 -29.25 -35.41 -25.77
CA PRO A 820 -29.64 -36.47 -24.85
C PRO A 820 -28.56 -37.55 -24.86
N GLY A 821 -28.22 -38.10 -23.69
CA GLY A 821 -27.02 -38.90 -23.46
C GLY A 821 -26.61 -39.83 -24.61
N THR A 822 -25.41 -39.60 -25.12
CA THR A 822 -24.66 -40.49 -26.04
C THR A 822 -25.18 -40.55 -27.48
N VAL A 823 -24.38 -40.09 -28.45
CA VAL A 823 -24.61 -40.30 -29.88
C VAL A 823 -23.32 -40.84 -30.50
N TYR A 824 -23.40 -41.97 -31.21
CA TYR A 824 -22.33 -42.50 -32.06
C TYR A 824 -22.69 -42.24 -33.51
N PHE A 825 -21.78 -41.66 -34.29
CA PHE A 825 -21.98 -41.48 -35.72
C PHE A 825 -20.94 -42.32 -36.48
N LEU A 826 -21.39 -42.98 -37.54
CA LEU A 826 -20.57 -43.79 -38.43
C LEU A 826 -20.86 -43.33 -39.86
N ALA A 827 -20.19 -42.25 -40.28
CA ALA A 827 -20.31 -41.76 -41.65
C ALA A 827 -19.39 -42.53 -42.59
N CYS A 828 -19.87 -43.65 -43.14
CA CYS A 828 -19.15 -44.37 -44.20
C CYS A 828 -19.42 -43.73 -45.58
N GLU A 829 -18.82 -42.57 -45.86
CA GLU A 829 -18.83 -42.02 -47.22
C GLU A 829 -17.90 -42.83 -48.15
N PRO A 830 -18.34 -43.18 -49.38
CA PRO A 830 -17.44 -43.72 -50.40
C PRO A 830 -16.50 -42.61 -50.90
N TYR A 831 -15.19 -42.81 -50.75
CA TYR A 831 -14.15 -41.88 -51.20
C TYR A 831 -14.22 -41.65 -52.71
N ARG A 832 -14.65 -40.45 -53.15
CA ARG A 832 -14.43 -39.94 -54.52
C ARG A 832 -13.44 -38.79 -54.47
N GLY A 833 -12.17 -39.13 -54.65
CA GLY A 833 -11.05 -38.20 -54.47
C GLY A 833 -10.99 -37.06 -55.49
N ARG A 834 -10.32 -35.99 -55.08
CA ARG A 834 -9.33 -35.31 -55.92
C ARG A 834 -8.12 -34.98 -55.05
N ALA A 835 -6.96 -35.45 -55.51
CA ALA A 835 -5.67 -35.25 -54.87
C ALA A 835 -5.25 -33.77 -54.90
N VAL A 836 -4.83 -33.25 -53.76
CA VAL A 836 -3.76 -32.24 -53.66
C VAL A 836 -2.84 -32.70 -52.54
N GLN A 837 -1.55 -32.71 -52.87
CA GLN A 837 -0.42 -33.31 -52.16
C GLN A 837 -0.15 -32.66 -50.80
N ASP A 838 0.32 -33.51 -49.89
CA ASP A 838 1.30 -33.29 -48.82
C ASP A 838 1.47 -31.85 -48.32
N ASP A 839 0.90 -31.59 -47.14
CA ASP A 839 1.62 -30.86 -46.11
C ASP A 839 1.26 -31.42 -44.72
N PRO A 840 2.22 -31.94 -43.94
CA PRO A 840 1.97 -32.47 -42.61
C PRO A 840 2.15 -31.38 -41.55
N ALA A 841 1.10 -31.08 -40.78
CA ALA A 841 1.10 -30.68 -39.35
C ALA A 841 -0.11 -29.77 -39.01
N PRO A 842 -0.43 -29.65 -37.71
CA PRO A 842 -1.32 -30.49 -36.92
C PRO A 842 -2.79 -30.01 -36.90
#